data_AF-A0A8B8DUK4-F1
#
_entry.id   AF-A0A8B8DUK4-F1
#
_cell.length_a   1.000
_cell.length_b   1.000
_cell.length_c   1.000
_cell.angle_alpha   90.00
_cell.angle_beta   90.00
_cell.angle_gamma   90.00
#
_symmetry.space_group_name_H-M   'P 1'
#
loop_
_entity.id
_entity.type
_entity.pdbx_description
1 polymer ?
#
loop_
_entity_poly.entity_id
_entity_poly.type
_entity_poly.pdbx_seq_one_letter_code
_entity_poly.pdbx_strand_id
1 'polypeptide(L)'
;MCKVFITHDDVFRKSMKEIDHHLSSFTDISVQSIFENEEDVSDPLKSHLAIFACQIGLTEMWKYVGVSPDIIVGQSVGEVAAAYACHNLSLKDAVKVIYFRSLNLAKETSGKMILIQNCDVKIIKEHCSKLQNGKAKVAVYHSSVSCAVSGDTTAIDELQTKLPKFVKFTPLNVKCAYHSHLTIPAALELEKSLKDLKYKNPSTTVISTVTGQTTDENFGSAKYWSKNVSDAVLFYHAIQKAKQQSNGDVIFLEIGPKPVLKAHLPNIFPDSFGEALASMKKNSEIETFQTTFLDLFVKGVTIEWEHVVPKTKNILQVPQYQFSKRKHLAISENMKAIQNGHRNTASMMFLSQVPGNEDSFSMLITKENTPFIYDHVVDGSVVVPGSLYGAIALEIGHIQMQDSFSYDLNVSWSVPKAFLVSRGEHVIVVETKHETKQALNFSVYTSDTSSPLSSGTVTLVSPGRANNLDISRIISILDSDGDRFITYLALEELGFEYGPMFKTITKIAVRKKEIICEVFIPDKAMKEVQKTYLHPIIIDTMIQSTVGTQLKNRNLSKERALPVKISQLIVRQRPQQRMICYTIPVTTNAVSSSFNILLVGMNGSVIAEMVGFVAEEVDRPSSIQSLSYYETWEKYDLQVVPKLPACGSKKHISVFSWNEEDLALIEKALGRQQENVNVCQVLLKKEFNQVLDILDYISTQTMSVIFAPGVEGLAENMEGEHLFETIRLTTTVFLTILKALFKHRIHIIVITNETQPCSLNKTKVIGAELWGMVRSVVCEGTALSFTLLDIDSFSEFALDSVIQIATDIDYKEYSPREYAVRGRNLYQTQLSRMPKTFYRISEKQSLLRNLQCVRICHSSQTYNDDTLFGIPLSEAESNYGNVVNVTPDEALRCDAMRIVFQQ
;
A
#
# COMPACT_ATOMS: atom_id res chain seq x y z
N MET A 1 -29.44 -38.62 -25.00
CA MET A 1 -28.86 -37.54 -24.15
C MET A 1 -29.02 -37.95 -22.70
N CYS A 2 -28.24 -37.41 -21.77
CA CYS A 2 -28.29 -37.77 -20.34
C CYS A 2 -27.90 -39.24 -20.03
N LYS A 3 -27.35 -39.97 -21.01
CA LYS A 3 -26.98 -41.39 -20.87
C LYS A 3 -25.91 -41.59 -19.81
N VAL A 4 -24.98 -40.65 -19.67
CA VAL A 4 -23.88 -40.76 -18.72
C VAL A 4 -24.40 -40.51 -17.30
N PHE A 5 -25.27 -39.51 -17.11
CA PHE A 5 -25.91 -39.22 -15.83
C PHE A 5 -26.85 -40.34 -15.36
N ILE A 6 -27.68 -40.91 -16.23
CA ILE A 6 -28.56 -42.05 -15.87
C ILE A 6 -27.74 -43.24 -15.36
N THR A 7 -26.60 -43.53 -15.97
CA THR A 7 -25.75 -44.64 -15.55
C THR A 7 -24.98 -44.32 -14.26
N HIS A 8 -24.40 -43.12 -14.12
CA HIS A 8 -23.39 -42.84 -13.09
C HIS A 8 -23.83 -41.90 -11.95
N ASP A 9 -24.96 -41.20 -12.07
CA ASP A 9 -25.44 -40.26 -11.05
C ASP A 9 -26.75 -40.74 -10.40
N ASP A 10 -26.71 -40.96 -9.08
CA ASP A 10 -27.84 -41.51 -8.33
C ASP A 10 -28.99 -40.52 -8.16
N VAL A 11 -28.70 -39.20 -8.09
CA VAL A 11 -29.70 -38.14 -7.92
C VAL A 11 -30.49 -37.95 -9.22
N PHE A 12 -29.79 -37.90 -10.35
CA PHE A 12 -30.39 -37.86 -11.67
C PHE A 12 -31.23 -39.11 -11.93
N ARG A 13 -30.69 -40.31 -11.66
CA ARG A 13 -31.40 -41.58 -11.87
C ARG A 13 -32.64 -41.72 -10.97
N LYS A 14 -32.57 -41.24 -9.72
CA LYS A 14 -33.73 -41.15 -8.83
C LYS A 14 -34.81 -40.22 -9.41
N SER A 15 -34.41 -39.03 -9.88
CA SER A 15 -35.32 -38.07 -10.51
C SER A 15 -36.06 -38.67 -11.72
N MET A 16 -35.38 -39.48 -12.55
CA MET A 16 -36.01 -40.15 -13.69
C MET A 16 -37.10 -41.14 -13.25
N LYS A 17 -36.82 -41.94 -12.21
CA LYS A 17 -37.79 -42.89 -11.65
C LYS A 17 -39.02 -42.21 -11.03
N GLU A 18 -38.83 -41.08 -10.37
CA GLU A 18 -39.95 -40.31 -9.79
C GLU A 18 -40.81 -39.64 -10.87
N ILE A 19 -40.19 -39.17 -11.96
CA ILE A 19 -40.92 -38.68 -13.15
C ILE A 19 -41.71 -39.81 -13.80
N ASP A 20 -41.09 -40.96 -14.07
CA ASP A 20 -41.75 -42.11 -14.70
C ASP A 20 -42.90 -42.65 -13.83
N HIS A 21 -42.74 -42.68 -12.51
CA HIS A 21 -43.80 -43.06 -11.58
C HIS A 21 -45.03 -42.13 -11.67
N HIS A 22 -44.84 -40.82 -11.86
CA HIS A 22 -45.95 -39.90 -12.06
C HIS A 22 -46.50 -39.91 -13.49
N LEU A 23 -45.64 -40.17 -14.48
CA LEU A 23 -45.99 -40.21 -15.91
C LEU A 23 -46.81 -41.45 -16.27
N SER A 24 -46.59 -42.58 -15.59
CA SER A 24 -47.32 -43.85 -15.77
C SER A 24 -48.83 -43.74 -15.53
N SER A 25 -49.30 -42.66 -14.89
CA SER A 25 -50.73 -42.35 -14.74
C SER A 25 -51.38 -41.81 -16.02
N PHE A 26 -50.58 -41.50 -17.05
CA PHE A 26 -51.02 -40.83 -18.27
C PHE A 26 -50.56 -41.53 -19.56
N THR A 27 -49.47 -42.29 -19.52
CA THR A 27 -48.87 -42.95 -20.70
C THR A 27 -47.89 -44.05 -20.31
N ASP A 28 -47.70 -45.03 -21.19
CA ASP A 28 -46.68 -46.09 -21.07
C ASP A 28 -45.27 -45.63 -21.49
N ILE A 29 -45.11 -44.36 -21.87
CA ILE A 29 -43.82 -43.76 -22.24
C ILE A 29 -42.97 -43.54 -20.97
N SER A 30 -41.76 -44.11 -20.95
CA SER A 30 -40.72 -43.80 -19.95
C SER A 30 -39.72 -42.77 -20.48
N VAL A 31 -39.39 -41.75 -19.67
CA VAL A 31 -38.32 -40.79 -19.98
C VAL A 31 -36.94 -41.45 -19.93
N GLN A 32 -36.73 -42.44 -19.05
CA GLN A 32 -35.50 -43.22 -19.04
C GLN A 32 -35.31 -43.96 -20.38
N SER A 33 -36.36 -44.62 -20.90
CA SER A 33 -36.30 -45.30 -22.20
C SER A 33 -36.06 -44.33 -23.38
N ILE A 34 -36.63 -43.13 -23.37
CA ILE A 34 -36.35 -42.10 -24.39
C ILE A 34 -34.84 -41.75 -24.42
N PHE A 35 -34.20 -41.66 -23.25
CA PHE A 35 -32.77 -41.33 -23.17
C PHE A 35 -31.86 -42.49 -23.58
N GLU A 36 -32.23 -43.73 -23.25
CA GLU A 36 -31.48 -44.95 -23.57
C GLU A 36 -31.55 -45.32 -25.06
N ASN A 37 -32.77 -45.36 -25.62
CA ASN A 37 -33.03 -45.87 -26.98
C ASN A 37 -32.73 -44.87 -28.11
N GLU A 38 -32.44 -43.60 -27.78
CA GLU A 38 -32.30 -42.50 -28.76
C GLU A 38 -33.51 -42.40 -29.71
N GLU A 39 -34.72 -42.55 -29.15
CA GLU A 39 -35.97 -42.46 -29.89
C GLU A 39 -36.11 -41.14 -30.65
N ASP A 40 -36.93 -41.12 -31.71
CA ASP A 40 -37.12 -39.95 -32.58
C ASP A 40 -37.56 -38.69 -31.81
N VAL A 41 -36.55 -37.89 -31.45
CA VAL A 41 -36.69 -36.61 -30.73
C VAL A 41 -37.30 -35.50 -31.60
N SER A 42 -37.78 -35.81 -32.82
CA SER A 42 -38.58 -34.88 -33.62
C SER A 42 -40.08 -34.89 -33.24
N ASP A 43 -40.54 -35.85 -32.44
CA ASP A 43 -41.88 -35.85 -31.82
C ASP A 43 -41.94 -34.80 -30.67
N PRO A 44 -42.86 -33.81 -30.72
CA PRO A 44 -43.08 -32.87 -29.61
C PRO A 44 -43.39 -33.54 -28.27
N LEU A 45 -44.09 -34.69 -28.25
CA LEU A 45 -44.40 -35.41 -27.01
C LEU A 45 -43.12 -35.89 -26.32
N LYS A 46 -42.32 -36.69 -27.03
CA LYS A 46 -41.07 -37.26 -26.50
C LYS A 46 -40.01 -36.20 -26.23
N SER A 47 -39.84 -35.23 -27.12
CA SER A 47 -38.80 -34.20 -27.02
C SER A 47 -39.01 -33.26 -25.83
N HIS A 48 -40.24 -32.81 -25.57
CA HIS A 48 -40.55 -31.98 -24.42
C HIS A 48 -40.43 -32.75 -23.09
N LEU A 49 -40.89 -34.01 -23.05
CA LEU A 49 -40.71 -34.88 -21.87
C LEU A 49 -39.22 -35.08 -21.57
N ALA A 50 -38.39 -35.34 -22.58
CA ALA A 50 -36.94 -35.48 -22.44
C ALA A 50 -36.25 -34.17 -22.00
N ILE A 51 -36.65 -33.01 -22.54
CA ILE A 51 -36.11 -31.71 -22.11
C ILE A 51 -36.47 -31.44 -20.65
N PHE A 52 -37.74 -31.61 -20.27
CA PHE A 52 -38.20 -31.44 -18.90
C PHE A 52 -37.47 -32.38 -17.93
N ALA A 53 -37.41 -33.69 -18.23
CA ALA A 53 -36.75 -34.65 -17.36
C ALA A 53 -35.25 -34.35 -17.19
N CYS A 54 -34.56 -33.96 -18.27
CA CYS A 54 -33.18 -33.46 -18.21
C CYS A 54 -33.06 -32.25 -17.26
N GLN A 55 -33.98 -31.27 -17.37
CA GLN A 55 -33.94 -30.07 -16.53
C GLN A 55 -34.23 -30.36 -15.06
N ILE A 56 -35.19 -31.24 -14.74
CA ILE A 56 -35.48 -31.66 -13.36
C ILE A 56 -34.27 -32.38 -12.76
N GLY A 57 -33.72 -33.39 -13.46
CA GLY A 57 -32.56 -34.14 -12.98
C GLY A 57 -31.33 -33.25 -12.74
N LEU A 58 -31.04 -32.31 -13.65
CA LEU A 58 -29.97 -31.32 -13.45
C LEU A 58 -30.26 -30.38 -12.28
N THR A 59 -31.51 -29.97 -12.08
CA THR A 59 -31.90 -29.10 -10.94
C THR A 59 -31.66 -29.81 -9.60
N GLU A 60 -32.04 -31.08 -9.49
CA GLU A 60 -31.79 -31.86 -8.26
C GLU A 60 -30.28 -32.14 -8.05
N MET A 61 -29.51 -32.39 -9.11
CA MET A 61 -28.04 -32.50 -9.00
C MET A 61 -27.40 -31.20 -8.50
N TRP A 62 -27.80 -30.04 -9.03
CA TRP A 62 -27.30 -28.73 -8.58
C TRP A 62 -27.64 -28.45 -7.12
N LYS A 63 -28.89 -28.70 -6.74
CA LYS A 63 -29.36 -28.59 -5.36
C LYS A 63 -28.61 -29.53 -4.42
N TYR A 64 -28.31 -30.75 -4.85
CA TYR A 64 -27.54 -31.73 -4.08
C TYR A 64 -26.11 -31.24 -3.79
N VAL A 65 -25.44 -30.58 -4.73
CA VAL A 65 -24.12 -29.96 -4.50
C VAL A 65 -24.18 -28.56 -3.84
N GLY A 66 -25.34 -28.15 -3.32
CA GLY A 66 -25.54 -26.90 -2.58
C GLY A 66 -25.92 -25.68 -3.42
N VAL A 67 -25.92 -25.78 -4.75
CA VAL A 67 -26.21 -24.65 -5.64
C VAL A 67 -27.72 -24.41 -5.71
N SER A 68 -28.14 -23.26 -5.17
CA SER A 68 -29.54 -22.79 -5.19
C SER A 68 -29.64 -21.46 -5.96
N PRO A 69 -30.67 -21.25 -6.79
CA PRO A 69 -30.84 -20.01 -7.56
C PRO A 69 -31.55 -18.91 -6.75
N ASP A 70 -31.09 -17.66 -6.87
CA ASP A 70 -31.80 -16.47 -6.36
C ASP A 70 -32.97 -16.07 -7.28
N ILE A 71 -32.75 -16.19 -8.60
CA ILE A 71 -33.69 -15.85 -9.67
C ILE A 71 -33.75 -17.01 -10.66
N ILE A 72 -34.97 -17.41 -11.04
CA ILE A 72 -35.22 -18.44 -12.05
C ILE A 72 -35.89 -17.81 -13.28
N VAL A 73 -35.38 -18.16 -14.46
CA VAL A 73 -35.96 -17.78 -15.76
C VAL A 73 -36.11 -19.05 -16.61
N GLY A 74 -37.35 -19.45 -16.90
CA GLY A 74 -37.63 -20.56 -17.82
C GLY A 74 -37.93 -20.04 -19.22
N GLN A 75 -37.43 -20.71 -20.27
CA GLN A 75 -37.78 -20.37 -21.66
C GLN A 75 -38.78 -21.39 -22.20
N SER A 76 -39.97 -20.96 -22.62
CA SER A 76 -40.96 -21.83 -23.29
C SER A 76 -41.29 -23.06 -22.40
N VAL A 77 -41.02 -24.28 -22.90
CA VAL A 77 -41.14 -25.56 -22.16
C VAL A 77 -40.34 -25.59 -20.84
N GLY A 78 -39.22 -24.85 -20.76
CA GLY A 78 -38.41 -24.73 -19.56
C GLY A 78 -39.11 -24.00 -18.40
N GLU A 79 -40.20 -23.27 -18.65
CA GLU A 79 -41.00 -22.70 -17.55
C GLU A 79 -41.70 -23.79 -16.71
N VAL A 80 -41.97 -24.98 -17.28
CA VAL A 80 -42.56 -26.09 -16.50
C VAL A 80 -41.54 -26.64 -15.49
N ALA A 81 -40.27 -26.72 -15.88
CA ALA A 81 -39.18 -27.05 -14.96
C ALA A 81 -38.91 -25.92 -13.95
N ALA A 82 -38.99 -24.65 -14.37
CA ALA A 82 -38.89 -23.51 -13.47
C ALA A 82 -39.99 -23.50 -12.39
N ALA A 83 -41.23 -23.85 -12.74
CA ALA A 83 -42.34 -23.95 -11.81
C ALA A 83 -42.15 -25.06 -10.76
N TYR A 84 -41.49 -26.17 -11.12
CA TYR A 84 -41.03 -27.16 -10.14
C TYR A 84 -39.90 -26.61 -9.25
N ALA A 85 -38.87 -26.03 -9.86
CA ALA A 85 -37.67 -25.56 -9.16
C ALA A 85 -37.94 -24.47 -8.12
N CYS A 86 -38.92 -23.60 -8.35
CA CYS A 86 -39.39 -22.59 -7.39
C CYS A 86 -40.52 -23.08 -6.45
N HIS A 87 -40.81 -24.38 -6.44
CA HIS A 87 -41.85 -25.02 -5.62
C HIS A 87 -43.30 -24.50 -5.84
N ASN A 88 -43.56 -23.83 -6.97
CA ASN A 88 -44.89 -23.45 -7.44
C ASN A 88 -45.73 -24.69 -7.80
N LEU A 89 -45.14 -25.68 -8.47
CA LEU A 89 -45.75 -26.98 -8.76
C LEU A 89 -45.05 -28.10 -7.97
N SER A 90 -45.82 -29.12 -7.57
CA SER A 90 -45.25 -30.41 -7.17
C SER A 90 -44.68 -31.15 -8.38
N LEU A 91 -43.79 -32.13 -8.19
CA LEU A 91 -43.28 -32.93 -9.32
C LEU A 91 -44.42 -33.61 -10.09
N LYS A 92 -45.42 -34.15 -9.38
CA LYS A 92 -46.64 -34.74 -9.95
C LYS A 92 -47.42 -33.75 -10.81
N ASP A 93 -47.61 -32.52 -10.34
CA ASP A 93 -48.35 -31.49 -11.05
C ASP A 93 -47.54 -30.94 -12.24
N ALA A 94 -46.22 -30.80 -12.11
CA ALA A 94 -45.33 -30.44 -13.21
C ALA A 94 -45.29 -31.53 -14.31
N VAL A 95 -45.27 -32.82 -13.94
CA VAL A 95 -45.40 -33.96 -14.86
C VAL A 95 -46.75 -33.92 -15.59
N LYS A 96 -47.84 -33.59 -14.89
CA LYS A 96 -49.17 -33.38 -15.51
C LYS A 96 -49.13 -32.25 -16.55
N VAL A 97 -48.53 -31.10 -16.22
CA VAL A 97 -48.39 -29.96 -17.14
C VAL A 97 -47.58 -30.31 -18.37
N ILE A 98 -46.38 -30.88 -18.22
CA ILE A 98 -45.53 -31.21 -19.38
C ILE A 98 -46.17 -32.27 -20.26
N TYR A 99 -46.83 -33.29 -19.69
CA TYR A 99 -47.50 -34.33 -20.48
C TYR A 99 -48.61 -33.73 -21.35
N PHE A 100 -49.59 -33.03 -20.77
CA PHE A 100 -50.71 -32.48 -21.54
C PHE A 100 -50.28 -31.39 -22.51
N ARG A 101 -49.28 -30.55 -22.14
CA ARG A 101 -48.70 -29.54 -23.04
C ARG A 101 -48.16 -30.21 -24.30
N SER A 102 -47.42 -31.29 -24.11
CA SER A 102 -46.67 -31.95 -25.19
C SER A 102 -47.57 -32.85 -26.03
N LEU A 103 -48.55 -33.51 -25.42
CA LEU A 103 -49.61 -34.26 -26.11
C LEU A 103 -50.45 -33.36 -27.02
N ASN A 104 -50.83 -32.16 -26.55
CA ASN A 104 -51.63 -31.25 -27.37
C ASN A 104 -50.80 -30.60 -28.48
N LEU A 105 -49.53 -30.25 -28.23
CA LEU A 105 -48.63 -29.72 -29.26
C LEU A 105 -48.18 -30.77 -30.29
N ALA A 106 -48.14 -32.07 -29.95
CA ALA A 106 -47.80 -33.14 -30.90
C ALA A 106 -48.85 -33.31 -32.02
N LYS A 107 -50.08 -32.79 -31.82
CA LYS A 107 -51.14 -32.76 -32.83
C LYS A 107 -50.92 -31.67 -33.89
N GLU A 108 -50.12 -30.66 -33.58
CA GLU A 108 -49.92 -29.47 -34.42
C GLU A 108 -48.70 -29.64 -35.32
N THR A 109 -48.87 -30.22 -36.51
CA THR A 109 -47.77 -30.55 -37.44
C THR A 109 -47.66 -29.57 -38.62
N SER A 110 -47.93 -28.27 -38.39
CA SER A 110 -48.00 -27.27 -39.46
C SER A 110 -47.21 -25.98 -39.17
N GLY A 111 -46.94 -25.25 -40.25
CA GLY A 111 -46.18 -24.01 -40.25
C GLY A 111 -44.66 -24.21 -40.32
N LYS A 112 -43.93 -23.10 -40.18
CA LYS A 112 -42.46 -23.04 -40.22
C LYS A 112 -41.95 -22.12 -39.12
N MET A 113 -40.75 -22.41 -38.60
CA MET A 113 -40.07 -21.57 -37.61
C MET A 113 -38.63 -21.31 -38.04
N ILE A 114 -38.19 -20.06 -37.98
CA ILE A 114 -36.84 -19.62 -38.35
C ILE A 114 -36.21 -18.76 -37.26
N LEU A 115 -34.93 -18.98 -36.97
CA LEU A 115 -34.09 -18.03 -36.23
C LEU A 115 -33.60 -16.97 -37.22
N ILE A 116 -33.72 -15.70 -36.83
CA ILE A 116 -33.21 -14.54 -37.54
C ILE A 116 -32.13 -13.88 -36.67
N GLN A 117 -31.01 -13.52 -37.29
CA GLN A 117 -29.87 -12.86 -36.65
C GLN A 117 -29.39 -11.68 -37.52
N ASN A 118 -28.71 -10.71 -36.90
CA ASN A 118 -28.14 -9.52 -37.53
C ASN A 118 -29.21 -8.55 -38.09
N CYS A 119 -30.35 -8.39 -37.42
CA CYS A 119 -31.40 -7.46 -37.82
C CYS A 119 -32.21 -7.00 -36.60
N ASP A 120 -32.53 -5.70 -36.49
CA ASP A 120 -33.34 -5.15 -35.40
C ASP A 120 -34.72 -5.83 -35.36
N VAL A 121 -35.06 -6.42 -34.22
CA VAL A 121 -36.30 -7.18 -34.02
C VAL A 121 -37.55 -6.29 -34.16
N LYS A 122 -37.44 -4.96 -34.02
CA LYS A 122 -38.53 -4.02 -34.34
C LYS A 122 -38.87 -4.04 -35.84
N ILE A 123 -37.87 -4.05 -36.70
CA ILE A 123 -38.03 -4.13 -38.17
C ILE A 123 -38.67 -5.47 -38.54
N ILE A 124 -38.17 -6.57 -37.96
CA ILE A 124 -38.74 -7.91 -38.17
C ILE A 124 -40.21 -7.95 -37.74
N LYS A 125 -40.53 -7.42 -36.55
CA LYS A 125 -41.91 -7.36 -36.01
C LYS A 125 -42.84 -6.56 -36.93
N GLU A 126 -42.37 -5.43 -37.45
CA GLU A 126 -43.13 -4.61 -38.39
C GLU A 126 -43.41 -5.38 -39.69
N HIS A 127 -42.42 -6.04 -40.29
CA HIS A 127 -42.63 -6.89 -41.47
C HIS A 127 -43.60 -8.04 -41.18
N CYS A 128 -43.45 -8.75 -40.05
CA CYS A 128 -44.39 -9.80 -39.62
C CYS A 128 -45.84 -9.29 -39.57
N SER A 129 -46.08 -8.09 -39.03
CA SER A 129 -47.44 -7.51 -38.96
C SER A 129 -48.06 -7.19 -40.33
N LYS A 130 -47.23 -6.88 -41.34
CA LYS A 130 -47.65 -6.57 -42.72
C LYS A 130 -47.79 -7.80 -43.62
N LEU A 131 -47.29 -8.96 -43.19
CA LEU A 131 -47.27 -10.19 -43.99
C LEU A 131 -48.58 -10.97 -43.82
N GLN A 132 -49.35 -11.08 -44.90
CA GLN A 132 -50.56 -11.91 -45.01
C GLN A 132 -51.52 -11.73 -43.80
N ASN A 133 -51.73 -10.48 -43.36
CA ASN A 133 -52.51 -10.11 -42.17
C ASN A 133 -52.07 -10.80 -40.85
N GLY A 134 -50.76 -10.90 -40.61
CA GLY A 134 -50.22 -11.37 -39.32
C GLY A 134 -50.06 -12.89 -39.20
N LYS A 135 -50.04 -13.62 -40.34
CA LYS A 135 -49.80 -15.07 -40.42
C LYS A 135 -48.35 -15.49 -40.09
N ALA A 136 -47.48 -14.55 -39.72
CA ALA A 136 -46.20 -14.81 -39.08
C ALA A 136 -46.03 -13.85 -37.89
N LYS A 137 -45.48 -14.33 -36.77
CA LYS A 137 -45.17 -13.48 -35.61
C LYS A 137 -43.83 -13.81 -34.98
N VAL A 138 -43.24 -12.84 -34.28
CA VAL A 138 -42.05 -13.05 -33.47
C VAL A 138 -42.43 -13.96 -32.30
N ALA A 139 -41.87 -15.16 -32.30
CA ALA A 139 -42.13 -16.25 -31.37
C ALA A 139 -41.23 -16.17 -30.13
N VAL A 140 -39.97 -15.78 -30.32
CA VAL A 140 -38.98 -15.67 -29.24
C VAL A 140 -38.09 -14.45 -29.46
N TYR A 141 -38.02 -13.57 -28.47
CA TYR A 141 -37.13 -12.41 -28.44
C TYR A 141 -35.79 -12.82 -27.79
N HIS A 142 -34.74 -13.08 -28.58
CA HIS A 142 -33.45 -13.51 -28.05
C HIS A 142 -32.54 -12.32 -27.68
N SER A 143 -32.55 -11.26 -28.48
CA SER A 143 -31.88 -9.99 -28.19
C SER A 143 -32.56 -8.84 -28.97
N SER A 144 -31.99 -7.64 -28.94
CA SER A 144 -32.40 -6.52 -29.81
C SER A 144 -32.19 -6.80 -31.30
N VAL A 145 -31.25 -7.69 -31.66
CA VAL A 145 -30.81 -7.99 -33.03
C VAL A 145 -30.98 -9.46 -33.45
N SER A 146 -31.67 -10.26 -32.64
CA SER A 146 -31.97 -11.66 -32.93
C SER A 146 -33.29 -12.11 -32.31
N CYS A 147 -34.09 -12.84 -33.09
CA CYS A 147 -35.35 -13.42 -32.65
C CYS A 147 -35.68 -14.68 -33.45
N ALA A 148 -36.53 -15.55 -32.90
CA ALA A 148 -37.19 -16.58 -33.69
C ALA A 148 -38.58 -16.09 -34.16
N VAL A 149 -38.93 -16.40 -35.40
CA VAL A 149 -40.23 -16.09 -36.02
C VAL A 149 -40.91 -17.40 -36.40
N SER A 150 -42.23 -17.49 -36.15
CA SER A 150 -43.05 -18.67 -36.43
C SER A 150 -44.34 -18.28 -37.13
N GLY A 151 -44.88 -19.16 -37.98
CA GLY A 151 -46.19 -18.96 -38.61
C GLY A 151 -46.40 -19.86 -39.81
N ASP A 152 -47.28 -19.44 -40.72
CA ASP A 152 -47.56 -20.15 -41.97
C ASP A 152 -46.30 -20.17 -42.85
N THR A 153 -45.99 -21.31 -43.47
CA THR A 153 -44.79 -21.51 -44.29
C THR A 153 -44.63 -20.42 -45.36
N THR A 154 -45.73 -20.09 -46.06
CA THR A 154 -45.76 -19.03 -47.08
C THR A 154 -45.42 -17.65 -46.56
N ALA A 155 -45.90 -17.30 -45.35
CA ALA A 155 -45.62 -16.00 -44.73
C ALA A 155 -44.17 -15.91 -44.23
N ILE A 156 -43.61 -17.03 -43.77
CA ILE A 156 -42.18 -17.12 -43.40
C ILE A 156 -41.29 -17.02 -44.64
N ASP A 157 -41.62 -17.69 -45.73
CA ASP A 157 -40.86 -17.62 -46.98
C ASP A 157 -40.89 -16.19 -47.57
N GLU A 158 -42.05 -15.53 -47.53
CA GLU A 158 -42.20 -14.13 -47.94
C GLU A 158 -41.42 -13.15 -47.03
N LEU A 159 -41.29 -13.44 -45.73
CA LEU A 159 -40.43 -12.64 -44.83
C LEU A 159 -38.96 -12.74 -45.24
N GLN A 160 -38.49 -13.93 -45.60
CA GLN A 160 -37.09 -14.16 -46.00
C GLN A 160 -36.72 -13.40 -47.30
N THR A 161 -37.68 -13.13 -48.19
CA THR A 161 -37.43 -12.37 -49.43
C THR A 161 -37.47 -10.85 -49.25
N LYS A 162 -38.18 -10.35 -48.23
CA LYS A 162 -38.30 -8.90 -47.95
C LYS A 162 -37.18 -8.32 -47.09
N LEU A 163 -36.45 -9.16 -46.36
CA LEU A 163 -35.35 -8.72 -45.49
C LEU A 163 -34.01 -8.65 -46.25
N PRO A 164 -33.06 -7.77 -45.84
CA PRO A 164 -31.78 -7.61 -46.52
C PRO A 164 -30.91 -8.89 -46.55
N LYS A 165 -30.09 -9.05 -47.60
CA LYS A 165 -29.23 -10.23 -47.80
C LYS A 165 -28.18 -10.49 -46.71
N PHE A 166 -27.84 -9.49 -45.89
CA PHE A 166 -26.90 -9.67 -44.76
C PHE A 166 -27.57 -10.28 -43.51
N VAL A 167 -28.91 -10.34 -43.49
CA VAL A 167 -29.67 -10.96 -42.39
C VAL A 167 -29.50 -12.47 -42.47
N LYS A 168 -29.07 -13.09 -41.37
CA LYS A 168 -28.84 -14.53 -41.32
C LYS A 168 -30.12 -15.24 -40.90
N PHE A 169 -30.54 -16.20 -41.71
CA PHE A 169 -31.65 -17.10 -41.44
C PHE A 169 -31.14 -18.49 -41.05
N THR A 170 -31.79 -19.15 -40.11
CA THR A 170 -31.51 -20.54 -39.76
C THR A 170 -32.83 -21.24 -39.46
N PRO A 171 -33.29 -22.19 -40.30
CA PRO A 171 -34.48 -22.99 -40.03
C PRO A 171 -34.35 -23.73 -38.70
N LEU A 172 -35.39 -23.68 -37.88
CA LEU A 172 -35.48 -24.49 -36.66
C LEU A 172 -36.19 -25.79 -37.02
N ASN A 173 -35.55 -26.93 -36.74
CA ASN A 173 -36.08 -28.25 -37.06
C ASN A 173 -37.15 -28.66 -36.03
N VAL A 174 -38.37 -28.14 -36.19
CA VAL A 174 -39.53 -28.38 -35.34
C VAL A 174 -40.74 -28.74 -36.21
N LYS A 175 -41.56 -29.70 -35.78
CA LYS A 175 -42.79 -30.10 -36.50
C LYS A 175 -43.93 -29.07 -36.36
N CYS A 176 -43.84 -28.19 -35.36
CA CYS A 176 -44.84 -27.18 -35.04
C CYS A 176 -44.22 -25.77 -35.08
N ALA A 177 -44.93 -24.81 -35.67
CA ALA A 177 -44.64 -23.39 -35.51
C ALA A 177 -45.02 -22.90 -34.09
N TYR A 178 -44.21 -23.21 -33.08
CA TYR A 178 -44.46 -22.84 -31.68
C TYR A 178 -44.63 -21.34 -31.47
N HIS A 179 -45.49 -20.96 -30.51
CA HIS A 179 -45.79 -19.56 -30.18
C HIS A 179 -46.30 -18.78 -31.40
N SER A 180 -47.29 -19.36 -32.09
CA SER A 180 -47.97 -18.82 -33.28
C SER A 180 -49.50 -18.90 -33.14
N HIS A 181 -50.24 -18.36 -34.11
CA HIS A 181 -51.69 -18.59 -34.20
C HIS A 181 -52.06 -20.07 -34.40
N LEU A 182 -51.16 -20.87 -35.00
CA LEU A 182 -51.34 -22.32 -35.19
C LEU A 182 -51.34 -23.09 -33.86
N THR A 183 -50.76 -22.53 -32.80
CA THR A 183 -50.75 -23.17 -31.46
C THR A 183 -51.96 -22.86 -30.57
N ILE A 184 -52.88 -21.99 -31.02
CA ILE A 184 -54.07 -21.60 -30.24
C ILE A 184 -55.00 -22.80 -29.92
N PRO A 185 -55.29 -23.74 -30.85
CA PRO A 185 -56.14 -24.90 -30.52
C PRO A 185 -55.52 -25.77 -29.42
N ALA A 186 -54.24 -26.12 -29.55
CA ALA A 186 -53.49 -26.84 -28.52
C ALA A 186 -53.44 -26.12 -27.16
N ALA A 187 -53.35 -24.78 -27.14
CA ALA A 187 -53.39 -23.98 -25.92
C ALA A 187 -54.74 -24.08 -25.19
N LEU A 188 -55.85 -23.96 -25.93
CA LEU A 188 -57.20 -24.07 -25.37
C LEU A 188 -57.50 -25.48 -24.82
N GLU A 189 -57.03 -26.53 -25.49
CA GLU A 189 -57.13 -27.90 -24.96
C GLU A 189 -56.23 -28.12 -23.73
N LEU A 190 -55.05 -27.50 -23.68
CA LEU A 190 -54.19 -27.54 -22.49
C LEU A 190 -54.87 -26.89 -21.28
N GLU A 191 -55.51 -25.73 -21.47
CA GLU A 191 -56.24 -25.03 -20.40
C GLU A 191 -57.36 -25.91 -19.81
N LYS A 192 -58.09 -26.64 -20.67
CA LYS A 192 -59.10 -27.62 -20.23
C LYS A 192 -58.48 -28.78 -19.44
N SER A 193 -57.41 -29.40 -19.94
CA SER A 193 -56.72 -30.52 -19.26
C SER A 193 -56.13 -30.14 -17.90
N LEU A 194 -55.85 -28.85 -17.67
CA LEU A 194 -55.24 -28.34 -16.45
C LEU A 194 -56.22 -27.60 -15.50
N LYS A 195 -57.54 -27.63 -15.77
CA LYS A 195 -58.55 -26.90 -14.97
C LYS A 195 -58.41 -27.08 -13.45
N ASP A 196 -58.14 -28.29 -12.98
CA ASP A 196 -58.01 -28.63 -11.56
C ASP A 196 -56.54 -28.75 -11.09
N LEU A 197 -55.61 -28.09 -11.79
CA LEU A 197 -54.18 -28.07 -11.43
C LEU A 197 -53.96 -27.29 -10.13
N LYS A 198 -53.18 -27.87 -9.21
CA LYS A 198 -52.79 -27.22 -7.95
C LYS A 198 -51.42 -26.58 -8.10
N TYR A 199 -51.31 -25.34 -7.64
CA TYR A 199 -50.07 -24.56 -7.62
C TYR A 199 -50.03 -23.68 -6.36
N LYS A 200 -48.85 -23.13 -6.05
CA LYS A 200 -48.57 -22.28 -4.89
C LYS A 200 -47.76 -21.05 -5.32
N ASN A 201 -47.72 -20.00 -4.49
CA ASN A 201 -46.77 -18.90 -4.73
C ASN A 201 -45.32 -19.44 -4.75
N PRO A 202 -44.47 -19.01 -5.70
CA PRO A 202 -43.07 -19.40 -5.77
C PRO A 202 -42.30 -19.13 -4.46
N SER A 203 -41.43 -20.05 -4.05
CA SER A 203 -40.48 -19.85 -2.95
C SER A 203 -39.22 -19.06 -3.35
N THR A 204 -38.98 -18.95 -4.66
CA THR A 204 -37.83 -18.30 -5.29
C THR A 204 -38.34 -17.34 -6.34
N THR A 205 -37.65 -16.21 -6.54
CA THR A 205 -38.05 -15.21 -7.55
C THR A 205 -38.06 -15.82 -8.95
N VAL A 206 -39.23 -15.86 -9.60
CA VAL A 206 -39.34 -16.28 -11.01
C VAL A 206 -39.66 -15.07 -11.88
N ILE A 207 -38.89 -14.89 -12.95
CA ILE A 207 -39.19 -13.92 -14.00
C ILE A 207 -39.74 -14.71 -15.19
N SER A 208 -41.01 -14.45 -15.51
CA SER A 208 -41.73 -15.11 -16.58
C SER A 208 -41.26 -14.60 -17.95
N THR A 209 -41.03 -15.52 -18.90
CA THR A 209 -40.83 -15.15 -20.30
C THR A 209 -42.15 -14.95 -21.06
N VAL A 210 -43.29 -15.34 -20.51
CA VAL A 210 -44.61 -14.99 -21.04
C VAL A 210 -44.93 -13.50 -20.82
N THR A 211 -44.58 -12.95 -19.65
CA THR A 211 -44.87 -11.54 -19.29
C THR A 211 -43.66 -10.61 -19.39
N GLY A 212 -42.43 -11.15 -19.37
CA GLY A 212 -41.20 -10.36 -19.29
C GLY A 212 -40.99 -9.66 -17.93
N GLN A 213 -41.75 -10.05 -16.90
CA GLN A 213 -41.71 -9.49 -15.55
C GLN A 213 -41.63 -10.59 -14.48
N THR A 214 -41.36 -10.19 -13.23
CA THR A 214 -41.52 -11.07 -12.07
C THR A 214 -42.95 -11.61 -12.03
N THR A 215 -43.08 -12.88 -11.71
CA THR A 215 -44.35 -13.62 -11.64
C THR A 215 -45.31 -13.07 -10.59
N ASP A 216 -46.61 -13.20 -10.88
CA ASP A 216 -47.71 -12.91 -9.96
C ASP A 216 -48.30 -14.20 -9.38
N GLU A 217 -49.34 -14.06 -8.56
CA GLU A 217 -50.11 -15.17 -7.97
C GLU A 217 -50.81 -16.08 -9.01
N ASN A 218 -50.85 -15.70 -10.30
CA ASN A 218 -51.45 -16.50 -11.37
C ASN A 218 -50.44 -17.43 -12.06
N PHE A 219 -49.14 -17.33 -11.74
CA PHE A 219 -48.11 -18.23 -12.24
C PHE A 219 -48.40 -19.67 -11.81
N GLY A 220 -48.40 -20.60 -12.76
CA GLY A 220 -48.79 -21.99 -12.54
C GLY A 220 -50.27 -22.30 -12.83
N SER A 221 -51.13 -21.30 -13.07
CA SER A 221 -52.54 -21.52 -13.44
C SER A 221 -52.71 -22.15 -14.83
N ALA A 222 -53.84 -22.84 -15.06
CA ALA A 222 -54.18 -23.41 -16.38
C ALA A 222 -54.15 -22.36 -17.51
N LYS A 223 -54.65 -21.16 -17.24
CA LYS A 223 -54.63 -20.00 -18.14
C LYS A 223 -53.24 -19.45 -18.38
N TYR A 224 -52.34 -19.52 -17.39
CA TYR A 224 -50.93 -19.22 -17.60
C TYR A 224 -50.27 -20.22 -18.56
N TRP A 225 -50.52 -21.52 -18.40
CA TRP A 225 -49.97 -22.54 -19.30
C TRP A 225 -50.52 -22.46 -20.72
N SER A 226 -51.79 -22.09 -20.88
CA SER A 226 -52.42 -21.71 -22.16
C SER A 226 -51.61 -20.61 -22.86
N LYS A 227 -51.31 -19.51 -22.15
CA LYS A 227 -50.44 -18.43 -22.68
C LYS A 227 -49.00 -18.87 -22.95
N ASN A 228 -48.40 -19.71 -22.12
CA ASN A 228 -47.05 -20.28 -22.35
C ASN A 228 -46.97 -21.15 -23.63
N VAL A 229 -48.09 -21.60 -24.19
CA VAL A 229 -48.16 -22.26 -25.50
C VAL A 229 -48.28 -21.25 -26.65
N SER A 230 -49.08 -20.20 -26.48
CA SER A 230 -49.57 -19.35 -27.57
C SER A 230 -48.90 -17.99 -27.69
N ASP A 231 -48.47 -17.37 -26.59
CA ASP A 231 -47.89 -16.03 -26.54
C ASP A 231 -46.37 -16.06 -26.83
N ALA A 232 -45.80 -14.90 -27.17
CA ALA A 232 -44.39 -14.82 -27.52
C ALA A 232 -43.47 -14.90 -26.29
N VAL A 233 -42.34 -15.59 -26.43
CA VAL A 233 -41.32 -15.75 -25.38
C VAL A 233 -40.41 -14.51 -25.31
N LEU A 234 -40.60 -13.69 -24.29
CA LEU A 234 -39.90 -12.43 -24.01
C LEU A 234 -38.55 -12.65 -23.31
N PHE A 235 -37.76 -13.64 -23.74
CA PHE A 235 -36.49 -14.04 -23.11
C PHE A 235 -35.52 -12.86 -22.90
N TYR A 236 -35.31 -12.02 -23.92
CA TYR A 236 -34.50 -10.79 -23.84
C TYR A 236 -34.90 -9.90 -22.66
N HIS A 237 -36.19 -9.61 -22.50
CA HIS A 237 -36.72 -8.76 -21.45
C HIS A 237 -36.57 -9.42 -20.07
N ALA A 238 -36.85 -10.72 -19.96
CA ALA A 238 -36.72 -11.46 -18.70
C ALA A 238 -35.26 -11.50 -18.20
N ILE A 239 -34.30 -11.70 -19.11
CA ILE A 239 -32.86 -11.71 -18.79
C ILE A 239 -32.37 -10.30 -18.42
N GLN A 240 -32.82 -9.24 -19.11
CA GLN A 240 -32.54 -7.87 -18.69
C GLN A 240 -33.10 -7.55 -17.31
N LYS A 241 -34.33 -8.01 -17.01
CA LYS A 241 -34.97 -7.84 -15.70
C LYS A 241 -34.19 -8.57 -14.59
N ALA A 242 -33.67 -9.77 -14.87
CA ALA A 242 -32.83 -10.51 -13.94
C ALA A 242 -31.57 -9.70 -13.56
N LYS A 243 -30.81 -9.23 -14.57
CA LYS A 243 -29.60 -8.44 -14.33
C LYS A 243 -29.89 -7.12 -13.60
N GLN A 244 -31.03 -6.48 -13.86
CA GLN A 244 -31.49 -5.29 -13.13
C GLN A 244 -31.81 -5.59 -11.66
N GLN A 245 -32.44 -6.72 -11.35
CA GLN A 245 -32.77 -7.11 -9.96
C GLN A 245 -31.54 -7.49 -9.14
N SER A 246 -30.47 -7.97 -9.78
CA SER A 246 -29.18 -8.29 -9.15
C SER A 246 -28.18 -7.13 -9.11
N ASN A 247 -28.60 -5.87 -9.36
CA ASN A 247 -27.73 -4.69 -9.44
C ASN A 247 -26.57 -4.78 -10.46
N GLY A 248 -26.64 -5.70 -11.43
CA GLY A 248 -25.57 -5.99 -12.38
C GLY A 248 -24.76 -7.26 -12.07
N ASP A 249 -24.71 -7.70 -10.81
CA ASP A 249 -23.91 -8.85 -10.38
C ASP A 249 -24.71 -10.15 -10.47
N VAL A 250 -24.63 -10.84 -11.62
CA VAL A 250 -25.41 -12.06 -11.89
C VAL A 250 -24.58 -13.15 -12.57
N ILE A 251 -24.83 -14.41 -12.19
CA ILE A 251 -24.27 -15.59 -12.85
C ILE A 251 -25.43 -16.37 -13.46
N PHE A 252 -25.42 -16.56 -14.78
CA PHE A 252 -26.45 -17.30 -15.49
C PHE A 252 -26.05 -18.76 -15.64
N LEU A 253 -26.72 -19.67 -14.92
CA LEU A 253 -26.53 -21.11 -15.07
C LEU A 253 -27.61 -21.70 -15.99
N GLU A 254 -27.24 -22.13 -17.19
CA GLU A 254 -28.19 -22.70 -18.15
C GLU A 254 -28.51 -24.16 -17.79
N ILE A 255 -29.76 -24.41 -17.38
CA ILE A 255 -30.30 -25.74 -17.06
C ILE A 255 -30.92 -26.36 -18.33
N GLY A 256 -30.26 -27.35 -18.93
CA GLY A 256 -30.77 -28.07 -20.09
C GLY A 256 -29.73 -28.94 -20.80
N PRO A 257 -30.14 -29.71 -21.83
CA PRO A 257 -29.29 -30.72 -22.48
C PRO A 257 -28.22 -30.16 -23.44
N LYS A 258 -28.32 -28.87 -23.79
CA LYS A 258 -27.36 -28.13 -24.63
C LYS A 258 -27.39 -26.64 -24.23
N PRO A 259 -26.25 -25.94 -24.17
CA PRO A 259 -26.20 -24.53 -23.83
C PRO A 259 -26.46 -23.65 -25.07
N VAL A 260 -27.73 -23.48 -25.41
CA VAL A 260 -28.17 -22.70 -26.58
C VAL A 260 -28.47 -21.25 -26.21
N LEU A 261 -28.90 -20.98 -24.98
CA LEU A 261 -29.32 -19.65 -24.53
C LEU A 261 -28.11 -18.76 -24.22
N LYS A 262 -27.01 -19.35 -23.71
CA LYS A 262 -25.72 -18.66 -23.55
C LYS A 262 -25.25 -17.94 -24.82
N ALA A 263 -25.54 -18.48 -26.01
CA ALA A 263 -25.14 -17.88 -27.29
C ALA A 263 -25.83 -16.54 -27.59
N HIS A 264 -26.93 -16.21 -26.90
CA HIS A 264 -27.63 -14.94 -27.09
C HIS A 264 -27.13 -13.82 -26.16
N LEU A 265 -26.61 -14.16 -24.98
CA LEU A 265 -26.16 -13.21 -23.96
C LEU A 265 -25.17 -12.14 -24.46
N PRO A 266 -24.18 -12.44 -25.34
CA PRO A 266 -23.34 -11.41 -25.97
C PRO A 266 -24.09 -10.25 -26.66
N ASN A 267 -25.29 -10.53 -27.21
CA ASN A 267 -26.13 -9.51 -27.85
C ASN A 267 -27.12 -8.84 -26.89
N ILE A 268 -27.17 -9.30 -25.62
CA ILE A 268 -27.97 -8.70 -24.55
C ILE A 268 -27.08 -7.81 -23.66
N PHE A 269 -25.87 -8.30 -23.35
CA PHE A 269 -24.86 -7.66 -22.51
C PHE A 269 -23.47 -7.75 -23.18
N PRO A 270 -23.15 -6.83 -24.11
CA PRO A 270 -21.87 -6.84 -24.83
C PRO A 270 -20.65 -6.82 -23.88
N ASP A 271 -20.77 -6.09 -22.77
CA ASP A 271 -19.69 -5.84 -21.82
C ASP A 271 -19.55 -6.91 -20.72
N SER A 272 -20.33 -8.01 -20.76
CA SER A 272 -20.47 -8.98 -19.66
C SER A 272 -20.23 -10.44 -20.06
N PHE A 273 -19.22 -10.70 -20.89
CA PHE A 273 -19.01 -11.99 -21.58
C PHE A 273 -18.70 -13.21 -20.68
N GLY A 274 -18.50 -13.03 -19.37
CA GLY A 274 -18.01 -14.06 -18.42
C GLY A 274 -19.04 -14.64 -17.44
N GLU A 275 -20.31 -14.27 -17.54
CA GLU A 275 -21.34 -14.57 -16.52
C GLU A 275 -22.10 -15.89 -16.74
N ALA A 276 -21.97 -16.52 -17.91
CA ALA A 276 -22.84 -17.61 -18.33
C ALA A 276 -22.17 -18.99 -18.29
N LEU A 277 -22.80 -19.95 -17.62
CA LEU A 277 -22.33 -21.32 -17.43
C LEU A 277 -23.35 -22.34 -17.94
N ALA A 278 -22.91 -23.58 -18.19
CA ALA A 278 -23.71 -24.61 -18.84
C ALA A 278 -23.79 -25.86 -17.96
N SER A 279 -24.99 -26.31 -17.60
CA SER A 279 -25.12 -27.52 -16.76
C SER A 279 -24.63 -28.80 -17.44
N MET A 280 -24.74 -28.86 -18.77
CA MET A 280 -24.46 -30.05 -19.56
C MET A 280 -24.13 -29.68 -21.01
N LYS A 281 -23.23 -30.43 -21.62
CA LYS A 281 -23.02 -30.47 -23.08
C LYS A 281 -23.16 -31.92 -23.56
N LYS A 282 -23.66 -32.10 -24.79
CA LYS A 282 -23.73 -33.42 -25.43
C LYS A 282 -22.30 -34.00 -25.51
N ASN A 283 -22.16 -35.29 -25.17
CA ASN A 283 -20.91 -36.07 -25.15
C ASN A 283 -19.89 -35.73 -24.06
N SER A 284 -20.09 -34.67 -23.25
CA SER A 284 -19.22 -34.33 -22.10
C SER A 284 -20.07 -33.98 -20.87
N GLU A 285 -21.05 -34.84 -20.57
CA GLU A 285 -22.11 -34.61 -19.59
C GLU A 285 -21.53 -34.37 -18.18
N ILE A 286 -20.83 -35.36 -17.62
CA ILE A 286 -20.18 -35.27 -16.30
C ILE A 286 -19.12 -34.17 -16.26
N GLU A 287 -18.21 -34.14 -17.25
CA GLU A 287 -17.11 -33.16 -17.32
C GLU A 287 -17.64 -31.71 -17.31
N THR A 288 -18.72 -31.44 -18.05
CA THR A 288 -19.33 -30.11 -18.10
C THR A 288 -19.93 -29.72 -16.75
N PHE A 289 -20.65 -30.64 -16.08
CA PHE A 289 -21.19 -30.39 -14.75
C PHE A 289 -20.07 -30.15 -13.72
N GLN A 290 -19.02 -30.98 -13.76
CA GLN A 290 -17.85 -30.87 -12.88
C GLN A 290 -17.11 -29.54 -13.03
N THR A 291 -16.73 -29.18 -14.26
CA THR A 291 -16.10 -27.87 -14.54
C THR A 291 -17.01 -26.72 -14.12
N THR A 292 -18.33 -26.84 -14.33
CA THR A 292 -19.27 -25.77 -14.00
C THR A 292 -19.44 -25.54 -12.50
N PHE A 293 -19.43 -26.59 -11.66
CA PHE A 293 -19.50 -26.37 -10.21
C PHE A 293 -18.18 -25.78 -9.67
N LEU A 294 -17.05 -26.12 -10.29
CA LEU A 294 -15.75 -25.50 -10.00
C LEU A 294 -15.73 -24.02 -10.43
N ASP A 295 -16.25 -23.67 -11.60
CA ASP A 295 -16.42 -22.28 -12.05
C ASP A 295 -17.33 -21.49 -11.10
N LEU A 296 -18.43 -22.09 -10.62
CA LEU A 296 -19.32 -21.49 -9.61
C LEU A 296 -18.59 -21.25 -8.28
N PHE A 297 -17.82 -22.22 -7.80
CA PHE A 297 -17.00 -22.08 -6.59
C PHE A 297 -15.96 -20.96 -6.70
N VAL A 298 -15.25 -20.88 -7.83
CA VAL A 298 -14.27 -19.80 -8.11
C VAL A 298 -14.96 -18.43 -8.18
N LYS A 299 -16.22 -18.38 -8.59
CA LYS A 299 -17.07 -17.17 -8.58
C LYS A 299 -17.73 -16.87 -7.22
N GLY A 300 -17.41 -17.63 -6.17
CA GLY A 300 -17.88 -17.38 -4.80
C GLY A 300 -19.20 -18.05 -4.42
N VAL A 301 -19.78 -18.89 -5.29
CA VAL A 301 -20.97 -19.69 -4.95
C VAL A 301 -20.57 -20.80 -3.98
N THR A 302 -21.37 -20.98 -2.92
CA THR A 302 -21.11 -22.02 -1.91
C THR A 302 -21.42 -23.40 -2.50
N ILE A 303 -20.49 -24.34 -2.34
CA ILE A 303 -20.62 -25.74 -2.75
C ILE A 303 -20.59 -26.63 -1.50
N GLU A 304 -21.56 -27.55 -1.41
CA GLU A 304 -21.63 -28.55 -0.34
C GLU A 304 -20.65 -29.69 -0.64
N TRP A 305 -19.36 -29.43 -0.39
CA TRP A 305 -18.26 -30.33 -0.72
C TRP A 305 -18.38 -31.74 -0.13
N GLU A 306 -19.09 -31.91 0.99
CA GLU A 306 -19.34 -33.22 1.60
C GLU A 306 -20.14 -34.16 0.68
N HIS A 307 -20.99 -33.60 -0.19
CA HIS A 307 -21.78 -34.35 -1.18
C HIS A 307 -21.00 -34.64 -2.47
N VAL A 308 -19.93 -33.89 -2.75
CA VAL A 308 -19.06 -34.05 -3.93
C VAL A 308 -17.91 -35.01 -3.64
N VAL A 309 -17.24 -34.81 -2.51
CA VAL A 309 -16.14 -35.66 -2.01
C VAL A 309 -16.45 -35.98 -0.55
N PRO A 310 -16.92 -37.21 -0.25
CA PRO A 310 -17.22 -37.61 1.12
C PRO A 310 -16.00 -37.39 2.03
N LYS A 311 -16.25 -36.91 3.26
CA LYS A 311 -15.23 -36.77 4.32
C LYS A 311 -14.75 -38.15 4.81
N THR A 312 -14.01 -38.86 3.95
CA THR A 312 -13.32 -40.10 4.32
C THR A 312 -12.12 -39.78 5.20
N LYS A 313 -11.67 -40.76 5.99
CA LYS A 313 -10.43 -40.62 6.81
C LYS A 313 -9.14 -40.54 5.96
N ASN A 314 -9.24 -40.71 4.64
CA ASN A 314 -8.12 -40.75 3.71
C ASN A 314 -7.95 -39.41 2.98
N ILE A 315 -7.91 -38.30 3.73
CA ILE A 315 -7.41 -37.04 3.18
C ILE A 315 -5.92 -37.24 2.89
N LEU A 316 -5.55 -37.28 1.60
CA LEU A 316 -4.15 -37.31 1.18
C LEU A 316 -3.42 -36.13 1.83
N GLN A 317 -2.24 -36.37 2.42
CA GLN A 317 -1.34 -35.30 2.85
C GLN A 317 -0.71 -34.62 1.62
N VAL A 318 -1.52 -33.89 0.87
CA VAL A 318 -1.03 -32.92 -0.10
C VAL A 318 -0.29 -31.81 0.64
N PRO A 319 0.83 -31.29 0.11
CA PRO A 319 1.47 -30.12 0.67
C PRO A 319 0.49 -28.95 0.64
N GLN A 320 -0.08 -28.61 1.79
CA GLN A 320 -0.88 -27.40 1.93
C GLN A 320 0.00 -26.18 1.65
N TYR A 321 -0.61 -25.08 1.21
CA TYR A 321 0.09 -23.81 1.05
C TYR A 321 0.78 -23.45 2.37
N GLN A 322 2.10 -23.60 2.41
CA GLN A 322 2.91 -23.22 3.55
C GLN A 322 2.99 -21.70 3.56
N PHE A 323 1.99 -21.05 4.15
CA PHE A 323 2.10 -19.64 4.55
C PHE A 323 3.46 -19.44 5.21
N SER A 324 4.14 -18.35 4.84
CA SER A 324 5.49 -18.08 5.32
C SER A 324 5.50 -18.13 6.86
N LYS A 325 6.14 -19.16 7.43
CA LYS A 325 6.30 -19.30 8.89
C LYS A 325 7.26 -18.26 9.48
N ARG A 326 7.85 -17.40 8.64
CA ARG A 326 8.49 -16.17 9.08
C ARG A 326 7.41 -15.27 9.68
N LYS A 327 7.56 -14.91 10.95
CA LYS A 327 6.76 -13.86 11.59
C LYS A 327 7.08 -12.53 10.90
N HIS A 328 6.32 -12.18 9.86
CA HIS A 328 6.41 -10.89 9.17
C HIS A 328 5.81 -9.74 10.00
N LEU A 329 5.05 -10.06 11.05
CA LEU A 329 4.81 -9.14 12.15
C LEU A 329 6.08 -9.06 12.99
N ALA A 330 6.94 -8.10 12.65
CA ALA A 330 7.80 -7.50 13.66
C ALA A 330 6.88 -7.00 14.78
N ILE A 331 6.94 -7.66 15.94
CA ILE A 331 6.33 -7.11 17.15
C ILE A 331 7.06 -5.79 17.39
N SER A 332 6.37 -4.68 17.17
CA SER A 332 6.90 -3.33 17.44
C SER A 332 7.54 -3.31 18.83
N GLU A 333 8.56 -2.50 19.00
CA GLU A 333 9.26 -2.43 20.29
C GLU A 333 8.27 -1.93 21.35
N ASN A 334 7.26 -1.15 20.96
CA ASN A 334 6.12 -0.68 21.75
C ASN A 334 5.35 -1.86 22.33
N MET A 335 5.02 -2.84 21.48
CA MET A 335 4.27 -4.01 21.91
C MET A 335 5.11 -4.95 22.78
N LYS A 336 6.43 -5.01 22.58
CA LYS A 336 7.36 -5.69 23.53
C LYS A 336 7.42 -4.95 24.87
N ALA A 337 7.59 -3.62 24.84
CA ALA A 337 7.68 -2.74 25.99
C ALA A 337 6.40 -2.81 26.84
N ILE A 338 5.21 -2.71 26.21
CA ILE A 338 3.91 -2.88 26.86
C ILE A 338 3.77 -4.28 27.49
N GLN A 339 4.21 -5.35 26.81
CA GLN A 339 4.19 -6.71 27.37
C GLN A 339 5.15 -6.89 28.56
N ASN A 340 6.29 -6.18 28.55
CA ASN A 340 7.26 -6.14 29.64
C ASN A 340 6.86 -5.15 30.77
N GLY A 341 5.73 -4.45 30.66
CA GLY A 341 5.23 -3.50 31.66
C GLY A 341 5.66 -2.03 31.46
N HIS A 342 6.55 -1.75 30.51
CA HIS A 342 7.01 -0.40 30.16
C HIS A 342 5.98 0.34 29.29
N ARG A 343 4.91 0.82 29.93
CA ARG A 343 3.87 1.66 29.32
C ARG A 343 3.69 2.95 30.11
N ASN A 344 3.27 4.04 29.50
CA ASN A 344 2.79 5.20 30.27
C ASN A 344 1.35 4.90 30.73
N THR A 345 0.99 5.20 31.98
CA THR A 345 -0.40 4.99 32.45
C THR A 345 -1.21 6.28 32.33
N ALA A 346 -2.54 6.16 32.20
CA ALA A 346 -3.40 7.34 32.08
C ALA A 346 -3.35 8.30 33.29
N SER A 347 -2.93 7.80 34.46
CA SER A 347 -2.74 8.56 35.70
C SER A 347 -1.32 9.13 35.86
N MET A 348 -0.31 8.58 35.15
CA MET A 348 1.09 9.00 35.20
C MET A 348 1.60 9.18 33.78
N MET A 349 1.37 10.37 33.22
CA MET A 349 1.50 10.64 31.78
C MET A 349 2.90 10.37 31.21
N PHE A 350 3.94 10.44 32.04
CA PHE A 350 5.33 10.22 31.63
C PHE A 350 5.93 8.91 32.14
N LEU A 351 5.23 8.11 32.95
CA LEU A 351 5.94 7.15 33.79
C LEU A 351 5.12 5.91 34.15
N SER A 352 5.79 4.77 34.30
CA SER A 352 5.34 3.64 35.11
C SER A 352 6.46 3.09 35.97
N GLN A 353 6.12 2.65 37.17
CA GLN A 353 7.01 1.86 38.03
C GLN A 353 7.33 0.52 37.35
N VAL A 354 8.59 0.09 37.43
CA VAL A 354 9.05 -1.16 36.82
C VAL A 354 8.50 -2.34 37.65
N PRO A 355 7.82 -3.33 37.04
CA PRO A 355 7.25 -4.44 37.79
C PRO A 355 8.30 -5.19 38.63
N GLY A 356 8.09 -5.24 39.94
CA GLY A 356 9.00 -5.90 40.88
C GLY A 356 10.21 -5.08 41.35
N ASN A 357 10.30 -3.80 41.00
CA ASN A 357 11.31 -2.87 41.53
C ASN A 357 10.66 -1.53 41.91
N GLU A 358 10.45 -1.32 43.22
CA GLU A 358 9.75 -0.14 43.73
C GLU A 358 10.55 1.16 43.57
N ASP A 359 11.88 1.05 43.51
CA ASP A 359 12.84 2.14 43.36
C ASP A 359 13.15 2.48 41.88
N SER A 360 12.50 1.82 40.91
CA SER A 360 12.76 2.00 39.48
C SER A 360 11.51 2.32 38.68
N PHE A 361 11.65 3.26 37.75
CA PHE A 361 10.60 3.72 36.86
C PHE A 361 11.07 3.72 35.41
N SER A 362 10.13 3.69 34.47
CA SER A 362 10.43 3.75 33.04
C SER A 362 9.45 4.66 32.29
N MET A 363 9.95 5.31 31.25
CA MET A 363 9.18 6.15 30.33
C MET A 363 9.44 5.67 28.90
N LEU A 364 8.37 5.43 28.15
CA LEU A 364 8.43 5.09 26.73
C LEU A 364 8.28 6.37 25.89
N ILE A 365 9.34 6.71 25.16
CA ILE A 365 9.42 7.85 24.24
C ILE A 365 9.09 7.37 22.83
N THR A 366 7.91 7.76 22.33
CA THR A 366 7.45 7.54 20.96
C THR A 366 6.63 8.73 20.49
N LYS A 367 6.40 8.87 19.17
CA LYS A 367 5.64 9.99 18.64
C LYS A 367 4.17 9.97 19.07
N GLU A 368 3.67 8.79 19.39
CA GLU A 368 2.30 8.51 19.84
C GLU A 368 2.12 8.79 21.34
N ASN A 369 3.11 8.45 22.18
CA ASN A 369 3.01 8.57 23.63
C ASN A 369 3.55 9.91 24.16
N THR A 370 4.57 10.47 23.49
CA THR A 370 5.29 11.68 23.94
C THR A 370 5.46 12.66 22.76
N PRO A 371 4.36 13.10 22.11
CA PRO A 371 4.42 13.90 20.89
C PRO A 371 5.21 15.20 21.08
N PHE A 372 5.14 15.82 22.26
CA PHE A 372 5.87 17.04 22.58
C PHE A 372 7.39 16.89 22.41
N ILE A 373 7.98 15.72 22.69
CA ILE A 373 9.44 15.53 22.54
C ILE A 373 9.87 15.74 21.09
N TYR A 374 9.03 15.39 20.11
CA TYR A 374 9.30 15.57 18.68
C TYR A 374 9.10 17.01 18.18
N ASP A 375 8.52 17.88 19.02
CA ASP A 375 8.50 19.34 18.84
C ASP A 375 9.71 20.01 19.55
N HIS A 376 10.62 19.25 20.16
CA HIS A 376 11.86 19.79 20.75
C HIS A 376 13.07 19.49 19.84
N VAL A 377 13.31 20.38 18.87
CA VAL A 377 14.35 20.22 17.84
C VAL A 377 15.51 21.18 18.10
N VAL A 378 16.74 20.67 17.99
CA VAL A 378 18.00 21.39 18.19
C VAL A 378 18.97 20.98 17.09
N ASP A 379 19.45 21.93 16.27
CA ASP A 379 20.20 21.68 15.00
C ASP A 379 19.56 20.58 14.13
N GLY A 380 18.30 20.76 13.75
CA GLY A 380 17.52 19.80 12.94
C GLY A 380 17.31 18.42 13.58
N SER A 381 17.79 18.19 14.81
CA SER A 381 17.75 16.91 15.51
C SER A 381 16.74 16.94 16.65
N VAL A 382 15.90 15.92 16.78
CA VAL A 382 15.01 15.80 17.95
C VAL A 382 15.86 15.47 19.18
N VAL A 383 15.80 16.31 20.21
CA VAL A 383 16.56 16.14 21.45
C VAL A 383 15.57 16.05 22.61
N VAL A 384 15.76 15.10 23.54
CA VAL A 384 14.97 15.06 24.77
C VAL A 384 15.24 16.33 25.58
N PRO A 385 14.21 17.14 25.89
CA PRO A 385 14.41 18.41 26.54
C PRO A 385 14.93 18.22 27.97
N GLY A 386 15.94 19.00 28.38
CA GLY A 386 16.53 18.90 29.73
C GLY A 386 15.53 19.19 30.87
N SER A 387 14.43 19.87 30.54
CA SER A 387 13.26 20.11 31.37
C SER A 387 12.44 18.84 31.69
N LEU A 388 12.53 17.78 30.87
CA LEU A 388 11.84 16.50 31.12
C LEU A 388 12.34 15.82 32.39
N TYR A 389 13.65 15.83 32.64
CA TYR A 389 14.23 15.15 33.80
C TYR A 389 13.74 15.76 35.13
N GLY A 390 13.63 17.10 35.19
CA GLY A 390 13.04 17.81 36.33
C GLY A 390 11.54 17.51 36.51
N ALA A 391 10.77 17.41 35.42
CA ALA A 391 9.36 17.04 35.48
C ALA A 391 9.16 15.60 35.98
N ILE A 392 9.96 14.64 35.49
CA ILE A 392 9.94 13.24 35.95
C ILE A 392 10.26 13.16 37.44
N ALA A 393 11.29 13.88 37.90
CA ALA A 393 11.68 13.90 39.31
C ALA A 393 10.61 14.51 40.23
N LEU A 394 9.87 15.53 39.77
CA LEU A 394 8.69 16.04 40.47
C LEU A 394 7.61 14.96 40.63
N GLU A 395 7.22 14.29 39.53
CA GLU A 395 6.21 13.21 39.56
C GLU A 395 6.64 12.07 40.51
N ILE A 396 7.90 11.62 40.45
CA ILE A 396 8.47 10.60 41.34
C ILE A 396 8.43 11.05 42.81
N GLY A 397 8.83 12.29 43.10
CA GLY A 397 8.77 12.84 44.46
C GLY A 397 7.35 12.86 45.03
N HIS A 398 6.35 13.17 44.21
CA HIS A 398 4.94 13.11 44.61
C HIS A 398 4.46 11.67 44.89
N ILE A 399 5.06 10.67 44.24
CA ILE A 399 4.72 9.24 44.42
C ILE A 399 5.41 8.65 45.66
N GLN A 400 6.70 8.91 45.85
CA GLN A 400 7.53 8.24 46.87
C GLN A 400 7.70 9.04 48.18
N MET A 401 7.44 10.36 48.20
CA MET A 401 7.76 11.21 49.37
C MET A 401 6.56 11.93 50.01
N GLN A 402 5.38 11.93 49.39
CA GLN A 402 4.20 12.65 49.90
C GLN A 402 3.13 11.73 50.51
N ASP A 403 3.32 11.38 51.79
CA ASP A 403 2.25 10.81 52.64
C ASP A 403 1.26 11.89 53.18
N SER A 404 1.55 13.19 53.00
CA SER A 404 0.71 14.28 53.53
C SER A 404 0.91 15.61 52.78
N PHE A 405 -0.19 16.34 52.55
CA PHE A 405 -0.28 17.61 51.80
C PHE A 405 0.43 18.84 52.44
N SER A 406 1.45 18.64 53.28
CA SER A 406 2.01 19.68 54.16
C SER A 406 3.36 20.27 53.70
N TYR A 407 3.89 19.82 52.55
CA TYR A 407 5.22 20.21 52.05
C TYR A 407 5.22 20.34 50.52
N ASP A 408 5.94 21.35 50.02
CA ASP A 408 6.22 21.47 48.59
C ASP A 408 7.46 20.62 48.25
N LEU A 409 7.62 20.27 46.97
CA LEU A 409 8.83 19.60 46.47
C LEU A 409 9.79 20.62 45.87
N ASN A 410 11.07 20.49 46.23
CA ASN A 410 12.19 21.15 45.57
C ASN A 410 13.00 20.11 44.79
N VAL A 411 13.19 20.33 43.49
CA VAL A 411 13.99 19.49 42.61
C VAL A 411 15.22 20.24 42.12
N SER A 412 16.39 19.59 42.22
CA SER A 412 17.65 20.06 41.65
C SER A 412 18.22 18.97 40.74
N TRP A 413 18.79 19.34 39.58
CA TRP A 413 19.34 18.36 38.64
C TRP A 413 20.41 18.95 37.71
N SER A 414 21.22 18.07 37.14
CA SER A 414 22.16 18.38 36.06
C SER A 414 21.82 17.60 34.79
N VAL A 415 22.19 18.15 33.64
CA VAL A 415 22.03 17.52 32.31
C VAL A 415 23.40 17.43 31.64
N PRO A 416 24.29 16.52 32.09
CA PRO A 416 25.63 16.38 31.54
C PRO A 416 25.68 15.88 30.09
N LYS A 417 24.58 15.32 29.55
CA LYS A 417 24.54 14.76 28.20
C LYS A 417 23.18 14.95 27.53
N ALA A 418 23.19 15.54 26.33
CA ALA A 418 22.02 15.59 25.47
C ALA A 418 21.68 14.18 24.93
N PHE A 419 20.38 13.85 24.87
CA PHE A 419 19.90 12.58 24.33
C PHE A 419 19.10 12.83 23.04
N LEU A 420 19.60 12.34 21.91
CA LEU A 420 18.99 12.50 20.60
C LEU A 420 18.02 11.36 20.31
N VAL A 421 16.81 11.70 19.86
CA VAL A 421 15.74 10.74 19.54
C VAL A 421 15.74 10.47 18.04
N SER A 422 16.16 9.27 17.64
CA SER A 422 16.08 8.81 16.24
C SER A 422 14.65 8.38 15.88
N ARG A 423 14.39 8.15 14.58
CA ARG A 423 13.13 7.52 14.13
C ARG A 423 13.05 6.09 14.65
N GLY A 424 12.27 5.90 15.70
CA GLY A 424 12.14 4.65 16.42
C GLY A 424 11.56 4.90 17.80
N GLU A 425 11.73 3.93 18.67
CA GLU A 425 11.21 3.94 20.02
C GLU A 425 12.37 3.96 21.02
N HIS A 426 12.22 4.71 22.10
CA HIS A 426 13.29 4.89 23.07
C HIS A 426 12.74 4.70 24.48
N VAL A 427 13.49 4.01 25.35
CA VAL A 427 13.12 3.84 26.76
C VAL A 427 14.16 4.54 27.61
N ILE A 428 13.70 5.42 28.49
CA ILE A 428 14.52 5.92 29.60
C ILE A 428 14.08 5.22 30.90
N VAL A 429 15.06 4.84 31.71
CA VAL A 429 14.87 4.22 33.02
C VAL A 429 15.34 5.21 34.07
N VAL A 430 14.56 5.39 35.14
CA VAL A 430 14.89 6.28 36.25
C VAL A 430 15.06 5.41 37.48
N GLU A 431 16.27 5.39 38.03
CA GLU A 431 16.58 4.74 39.30
C GLU A 431 16.52 5.78 40.40
N THR A 432 15.95 5.40 41.53
CA THR A 432 15.73 6.28 42.69
C THR A 432 16.40 5.68 43.93
N LYS A 433 16.80 6.53 44.87
CA LYS A 433 17.39 6.10 46.14
C LYS A 433 17.13 7.11 47.23
N HIS A 434 16.42 6.70 48.28
CA HIS A 434 16.24 7.52 49.47
C HIS A 434 17.58 7.71 50.20
N GLU A 435 17.97 8.97 50.42
CA GLU A 435 19.02 9.31 51.38
C GLU A 435 18.43 9.51 52.78
N THR A 436 17.26 10.14 52.86
CA THR A 436 16.49 10.33 54.10
C THR A 436 14.99 10.30 53.79
N LYS A 437 14.15 10.41 54.82
CA LYS A 437 12.70 10.64 54.64
C LYS A 437 12.35 11.97 53.96
N GLN A 438 13.31 12.89 53.84
CA GLN A 438 13.12 14.23 53.27
C GLN A 438 13.95 14.48 52.01
N ALA A 439 14.77 13.51 51.57
CA ALA A 439 15.65 13.62 50.40
C ALA A 439 15.74 12.29 49.63
N LEU A 440 15.50 12.37 48.32
CA LEU A 440 15.52 11.28 47.36
C LEU A 440 16.45 11.66 46.20
N ASN A 441 17.46 10.83 45.92
CA ASN A 441 18.27 10.98 44.71
C ASN A 441 17.63 10.23 43.54
N PHE A 442 17.82 10.74 42.33
CA PHE A 442 17.42 10.06 41.09
C PHE A 442 18.54 10.13 40.04
N SER A 443 18.60 9.09 39.21
CA SER A 443 19.50 8.96 38.06
C SER A 443 18.73 8.43 36.86
N VAL A 444 18.92 9.05 35.69
CA VAL A 444 18.20 8.71 34.45
C VAL A 444 19.15 8.07 33.45
N TYR A 445 18.79 6.89 32.94
CA TYR A 445 19.59 6.06 32.04
C TYR A 445 18.84 5.74 30.74
N THR A 446 19.56 5.28 29.71
CA THR A 446 18.99 4.60 28.54
C THR A 446 19.42 3.14 28.54
N SER A 447 18.77 2.30 27.72
CA SER A 447 19.17 0.89 27.51
C SER A 447 20.64 0.70 27.09
N ASP A 448 21.23 1.72 26.46
CA ASP A 448 22.48 1.62 25.72
C ASP A 448 23.65 2.32 26.44
N THR A 449 23.44 2.86 27.64
CA THR A 449 24.44 3.70 28.34
C THR A 449 24.61 3.33 29.81
N SER A 450 25.88 3.19 30.23
CA SER A 450 26.26 2.92 31.63
C SER A 450 26.45 4.17 32.49
N SER A 451 26.38 5.37 31.89
CA SER A 451 26.44 6.66 32.58
C SER A 451 25.10 7.39 32.47
N PRO A 452 24.64 8.05 33.54
CA PRO A 452 23.33 8.71 33.55
C PRO A 452 23.31 9.92 32.59
N LEU A 453 22.20 10.08 31.87
CA LEU A 453 21.88 11.26 31.07
C LEU A 453 21.68 12.50 31.93
N SER A 454 21.06 12.31 33.10
CA SER A 454 20.74 13.32 34.08
C SER A 454 20.68 12.69 35.47
N SER A 455 21.04 13.45 36.49
CA SER A 455 20.92 13.05 37.89
C SER A 455 20.62 14.25 38.76
N GLY A 456 20.03 14.01 39.92
CA GLY A 456 19.60 15.08 40.81
C GLY A 456 19.01 14.58 42.12
N THR A 457 18.47 15.53 42.88
CA THR A 457 17.88 15.29 44.20
C THR A 457 16.54 16.01 44.32
N VAL A 458 15.55 15.28 44.82
CA VAL A 458 14.24 15.78 45.24
C VAL A 458 14.25 15.93 46.76
N THR A 459 13.79 17.07 47.26
CA THR A 459 13.74 17.38 48.70
C THR A 459 12.39 17.95 49.11
N LEU A 460 11.92 17.61 50.32
CA LEU A 460 10.74 18.23 50.91
C LEU A 460 11.12 19.59 51.50
N VAL A 461 10.37 20.63 51.11
CA VAL A 461 10.54 22.00 51.63
C VAL A 461 9.23 22.50 52.24
N SER A 462 9.33 23.38 53.24
CA SER A 462 8.14 23.97 53.88
C SER A 462 7.35 24.80 52.86
N PRO A 463 6.00 24.78 52.90
CA PRO A 463 5.19 25.58 52.00
C PRO A 463 5.51 27.06 52.11
N GLY A 464 5.68 27.71 50.96
CA GLY A 464 5.92 29.15 50.90
C GLY A 464 4.70 29.94 51.37
N ARG A 465 4.91 31.14 51.92
CA ARG A 465 3.78 32.09 52.06
C ARG A 465 3.30 32.47 50.67
N ALA A 466 1.99 32.52 50.47
CA ALA A 466 1.39 32.98 49.23
C ALA A 466 1.68 34.48 49.02
N ASN A 467 2.75 34.77 48.29
CA ASN A 467 3.08 36.12 47.86
C ASN A 467 2.33 36.40 46.55
N ASN A 468 1.43 37.39 46.57
CA ASN A 468 0.83 37.94 45.37
C ASN A 468 1.67 39.14 44.91
N LEU A 469 2.26 39.03 43.73
CA LEU A 469 2.98 40.12 43.06
C LEU A 469 1.97 41.05 42.37
N ASP A 470 2.18 42.37 42.44
CA ASP A 470 1.40 43.30 41.61
C ASP A 470 1.90 43.24 40.15
N ILE A 471 1.24 42.40 39.37
CA ILE A 471 1.53 42.22 37.94
C ILE A 471 1.04 43.39 37.08
N SER A 472 0.30 44.36 37.62
CA SER A 472 -0.24 45.48 36.82
C SER A 472 0.88 46.28 36.16
N ARG A 473 1.97 46.55 36.92
CA ARG A 473 3.20 47.16 36.41
C ARG A 473 3.90 46.24 35.39
N ILE A 474 3.93 44.94 35.61
CA ILE A 474 4.57 43.95 34.72
C ILE A 474 3.85 43.85 33.37
N ILE A 475 2.51 43.83 33.37
CA ILE A 475 1.68 43.83 32.16
C ILE A 475 1.88 45.12 31.36
N SER A 476 1.97 46.27 32.03
CA SER A 476 2.20 47.56 31.34
C SER A 476 3.56 47.66 30.60
N ILE A 477 4.52 46.79 30.92
CA ILE A 477 5.86 46.78 30.31
C ILE A 477 5.92 45.93 29.02
N LEU A 478 4.96 45.01 28.81
CA LEU A 478 5.02 43.93 27.81
C LEU A 478 4.78 44.36 26.34
N ASP A 479 4.47 45.62 26.06
CA ASP A 479 3.91 46.05 24.76
C ASP A 479 4.92 46.50 23.67
N SER A 480 6.26 46.39 23.85
CA SER A 480 7.20 47.09 22.95
C SER A 480 8.40 46.36 22.33
N ASP A 481 8.90 45.22 22.84
CA ASP A 481 10.25 44.77 22.45
C ASP A 481 10.33 43.55 21.53
N GLY A 482 9.37 42.62 21.61
CA GLY A 482 9.33 41.44 20.75
C GLY A 482 8.02 40.68 20.85
N ASP A 483 7.57 40.17 19.71
CA ASP A 483 6.43 39.25 19.63
C ASP A 483 6.91 37.79 19.55
N ARG A 484 5.95 36.87 19.40
CA ARG A 484 6.21 35.44 19.17
C ARG A 484 7.12 35.18 17.97
N PHE A 485 7.03 35.95 16.89
CA PHE A 485 7.86 35.73 15.70
C PHE A 485 9.32 36.07 15.99
N ILE A 486 9.59 37.26 16.54
CA ILE A 486 10.95 37.69 16.89
C ILE A 486 11.57 36.77 17.96
N THR A 487 10.80 36.36 18.97
CA THR A 487 11.28 35.47 20.04
C THR A 487 11.76 34.13 19.50
N TYR A 488 10.96 33.48 18.65
CA TYR A 488 11.31 32.17 18.12
C TYR A 488 12.30 32.22 16.96
N LEU A 489 12.40 33.35 16.23
CA LEU A 489 13.47 33.58 15.26
C LEU A 489 14.84 33.65 15.96
N ALA A 490 14.96 34.38 17.08
CA ALA A 490 16.20 34.45 17.84
C ALA A 490 16.60 33.10 18.47
N LEU A 491 15.63 32.29 18.90
CA LEU A 491 15.87 30.91 19.35
C LEU A 491 16.33 30.01 18.18
N GLU A 492 15.75 30.16 17.00
CA GLU A 492 16.11 29.43 15.78
C GLU A 492 17.52 29.80 15.27
N GLU A 493 17.96 31.06 15.42
CA GLU A 493 19.34 31.49 15.11
C GLU A 493 20.39 30.90 16.08
N LEU A 494 19.99 30.56 17.30
CA LEU A 494 20.76 29.76 18.27
C LEU A 494 20.61 28.23 18.02
N GLY A 495 19.87 27.86 16.97
CA GLY A 495 19.60 26.50 16.51
C GLY A 495 18.57 25.74 17.34
N PHE A 496 17.67 26.42 18.05
CA PHE A 496 16.52 25.81 18.72
C PHE A 496 15.26 25.93 17.83
N GLU A 497 15.05 24.93 16.99
CA GLU A 497 13.98 24.85 15.99
C GLU A 497 12.64 24.36 16.60
N TYR A 498 12.22 24.97 17.71
CA TYR A 498 11.04 24.54 18.48
C TYR A 498 9.78 24.35 17.61
N GLY A 499 9.06 23.25 17.83
CA GLY A 499 7.77 22.95 17.23
C GLY A 499 6.59 23.63 17.93
N PRO A 500 5.37 23.55 17.37
CA PRO A 500 4.19 24.30 17.83
C PRO A 500 3.82 24.15 19.32
N MET A 501 4.10 23.00 19.95
CA MET A 501 3.85 22.76 21.38
C MET A 501 4.81 23.53 22.30
N PHE A 502 6.04 23.76 21.86
CA PHE A 502 7.06 24.50 22.62
C PHE A 502 7.06 26.01 22.32
N LYS A 503 6.40 26.48 21.25
CA LYS A 503 6.30 27.91 20.93
C LYS A 503 5.29 28.66 21.80
N THR A 504 5.48 28.70 23.12
CA THR A 504 4.54 29.22 24.14
C THR A 504 4.65 30.72 24.44
N ILE A 505 5.80 31.36 24.21
CA ILE A 505 5.99 32.79 24.48
C ILE A 505 5.25 33.62 23.42
N THR A 506 4.35 34.51 23.84
CA THR A 506 3.55 35.37 22.94
C THR A 506 4.13 36.77 22.77
N LYS A 507 4.68 37.33 23.85
CA LYS A 507 5.37 38.62 23.92
C LYS A 507 6.58 38.50 24.82
N ILE A 508 7.63 39.26 24.52
CA ILE A 508 8.81 39.40 25.38
C ILE A 508 9.16 40.89 25.52
N ALA A 509 9.50 41.29 26.74
CA ALA A 509 10.00 42.62 27.07
C ALA A 509 11.28 42.49 27.91
N VAL A 510 12.26 43.36 27.64
CA VAL A 510 13.57 43.36 28.29
C VAL A 510 13.89 44.75 28.81
N ARG A 511 14.16 44.85 30.12
CA ARG A 511 14.44 46.10 30.83
C ARG A 511 15.66 45.91 31.71
N LYS A 512 16.76 46.61 31.44
CA LYS A 512 18.02 46.56 32.23
C LYS A 512 18.54 45.11 32.46
N LYS A 513 18.20 44.47 33.58
CA LYS A 513 18.55 43.08 33.95
C LYS A 513 17.31 42.22 34.24
N GLU A 514 16.18 42.58 33.65
CA GLU A 514 14.89 41.93 33.86
C GLU A 514 14.30 41.58 32.49
N ILE A 515 13.80 40.35 32.36
CA ILE A 515 13.12 39.86 31.17
C ILE A 515 11.73 39.40 31.60
N ILE A 516 10.71 39.84 30.88
CA ILE A 516 9.30 39.53 31.12
C ILE A 516 8.76 38.88 29.85
N CYS A 517 8.21 37.67 29.96
CA CYS A 517 7.52 37.01 28.86
C CYS A 517 6.05 36.79 29.20
N GLU A 518 5.15 37.18 28.29
CA GLU A 518 3.78 36.64 28.29
C GLU A 518 3.82 35.22 27.75
N VAL A 519 3.19 34.29 28.46
CA VAL A 519 3.16 32.86 28.13
C VAL A 519 1.72 32.43 27.87
N PHE A 520 1.48 31.82 26.70
CA PHE A 520 0.23 31.18 26.35
C PHE A 520 0.45 29.72 25.98
N ILE A 521 -0.18 28.80 26.73
CA ILE A 521 -0.11 27.37 26.45
C ILE A 521 -1.15 27.01 25.37
N PRO A 522 -0.74 26.43 24.21
CA PRO A 522 -1.68 26.00 23.17
C PRO A 522 -2.66 24.93 23.68
N ASP A 523 -3.93 24.97 23.24
CA ASP A 523 -4.99 24.05 23.69
C ASP A 523 -4.62 22.56 23.58
N LYS A 524 -3.81 22.20 22.57
CA LYS A 524 -3.30 20.84 22.38
C LYS A 524 -2.38 20.41 23.52
N ALA A 525 -1.48 21.29 23.97
CA ALA A 525 -0.58 21.04 25.10
C ALA A 525 -1.29 21.20 26.46
N MET A 526 -2.31 22.07 26.56
CA MET A 526 -3.00 22.33 27.83
C MET A 526 -3.64 21.07 28.44
N LYS A 527 -4.11 20.14 27.61
CA LYS A 527 -4.64 18.83 28.04
C LYS A 527 -3.59 17.91 28.69
N GLU A 528 -2.31 18.10 28.35
CA GLU A 528 -1.17 17.37 28.91
C GLU A 528 -0.67 18.06 30.18
N VAL A 529 -0.60 19.40 30.14
CA VAL A 529 -0.29 20.26 31.29
C VAL A 529 -1.24 20.00 32.48
N GLN A 530 -2.54 19.90 32.24
CA GLN A 530 -3.53 19.66 33.32
C GLN A 530 -3.36 18.30 34.03
N LYS A 531 -2.65 17.35 33.42
CA LYS A 531 -2.43 16.00 33.97
C LYS A 531 -1.13 15.84 34.75
N THR A 532 -0.26 16.85 34.73
CA THR A 532 1.11 16.78 35.29
C THR A 532 1.30 17.89 36.31
N TYR A 533 2.18 17.71 37.31
CA TYR A 533 2.39 18.74 38.33
C TYR A 533 3.02 20.00 37.72
N LEU A 534 4.07 19.81 36.92
CA LEU A 534 4.63 20.84 36.05
C LEU A 534 5.17 20.20 34.76
N HIS A 535 4.53 20.50 33.63
CA HIS A 535 4.84 19.89 32.34
C HIS A 535 6.24 20.32 31.82
N PRO A 536 7.00 19.44 31.13
CA PRO A 536 8.30 19.78 30.54
C PRO A 536 8.27 21.06 29.70
N ILE A 537 7.27 21.23 28.83
CA ILE A 537 7.04 22.46 28.04
C ILE A 537 7.08 23.75 28.89
N ILE A 538 6.57 23.72 30.12
CA ILE A 538 6.49 24.92 30.98
C ILE A 538 7.83 25.20 31.64
N ILE A 539 8.51 24.18 32.14
CA ILE A 539 9.90 24.29 32.63
C ILE A 539 10.81 24.77 31.48
N ASP A 540 10.60 24.28 30.26
CA ASP A 540 11.30 24.73 29.07
C ASP A 540 10.95 26.18 28.70
N THR A 541 9.69 26.60 28.85
CA THR A 541 9.28 28.00 28.66
C THR A 541 10.02 28.94 29.62
N MET A 542 10.23 28.50 30.87
CA MET A 542 11.05 29.23 31.84
C MET A 542 12.50 29.37 31.34
N ILE A 543 13.09 28.30 30.79
CA ILE A 543 14.42 28.32 30.17
C ILE A 543 14.47 29.23 28.93
N GLN A 544 13.52 29.10 28.00
CA GLN A 544 13.41 29.89 26.77
C GLN A 544 13.36 31.40 27.03
N SER A 545 12.74 31.83 28.14
CA SER A 545 12.66 33.25 28.53
C SER A 545 14.04 33.93 28.60
N THR A 546 15.12 33.16 28.86
CA THR A 546 16.48 33.69 28.95
C THR A 546 17.00 34.29 27.64
N VAL A 547 16.39 33.98 26.48
CA VAL A 547 16.72 34.56 25.16
C VAL A 547 16.61 36.09 25.12
N GLY A 548 15.85 36.70 26.05
CA GLY A 548 15.79 38.16 26.18
C GLY A 548 17.15 38.83 26.40
N THR A 549 18.15 38.12 26.94
CA THR A 549 19.53 38.64 27.04
C THR A 549 20.16 38.91 25.67
N GLN A 550 19.89 38.06 24.69
CA GLN A 550 20.43 38.18 23.33
C GLN A 550 19.69 39.26 22.52
N LEU A 551 18.36 39.29 22.64
CA LEU A 551 17.52 40.34 22.03
C LEU A 551 17.97 41.75 22.44
N LYS A 552 18.35 41.92 23.72
CA LYS A 552 18.83 43.20 24.26
C LYS A 552 20.18 43.65 23.66
N ASN A 553 21.09 42.72 23.44
CA ASN A 553 22.47 43.06 23.07
C ASN A 553 22.65 43.31 21.56
N ARG A 554 21.70 42.90 20.72
CA ARG A 554 21.78 42.88 19.23
C ARG A 554 22.97 42.10 18.64
N ASN A 555 23.84 41.55 19.48
CA ASN A 555 24.88 40.60 19.14
C ASN A 555 24.28 39.19 19.23
N LEU A 556 23.74 38.70 18.12
CA LEU A 556 23.47 37.28 17.96
C LEU A 556 24.81 36.56 17.76
N SER A 557 25.51 36.28 18.86
CA SER A 557 26.67 35.38 18.81
C SER A 557 26.18 33.99 18.38
N LYS A 558 26.98 33.30 17.57
CA LYS A 558 26.61 31.98 17.01
C LYS A 558 26.92 30.82 17.97
N GLU A 559 27.27 31.15 19.20
CA GLU A 559 27.58 30.26 20.30
C GLU A 559 26.28 29.89 21.03
N ARG A 560 25.93 28.61 20.99
CA ARG A 560 24.76 28.08 21.69
C ARG A 560 25.12 27.92 23.16
N ALA A 561 24.22 28.35 24.06
CA ALA A 561 24.22 27.87 25.43
C ALA A 561 23.20 26.73 25.63
N LEU A 562 23.59 25.61 26.24
CA LEU A 562 22.68 24.51 26.62
C LEU A 562 22.43 24.49 28.14
N PRO A 563 21.24 24.04 28.60
CA PRO A 563 20.99 23.75 30.02
C PRO A 563 21.97 22.73 30.58
N VAL A 564 22.74 23.09 31.61
CA VAL A 564 23.67 22.17 32.30
C VAL A 564 23.22 21.86 33.73
N LYS A 565 22.65 22.84 34.44
CA LYS A 565 22.24 22.67 35.85
C LYS A 565 21.04 23.53 36.22
N ILE A 566 20.12 22.98 36.99
CA ILE A 566 19.09 23.72 37.73
C ILE A 566 19.33 23.44 39.21
N SER A 567 19.59 24.49 39.99
CA SER A 567 19.94 24.35 41.41
C SER A 567 18.71 24.24 42.32
N GLN A 568 17.58 24.79 41.90
CA GLN A 568 16.31 24.72 42.61
C GLN A 568 15.14 24.85 41.62
N LEU A 569 14.12 24.02 41.76
CA LEU A 569 12.81 24.18 41.13
C LEU A 569 11.75 23.82 42.17
N ILE A 570 10.94 24.79 42.58
CA ILE A 570 9.81 24.60 43.50
C ILE A 570 8.52 24.92 42.77
N VAL A 571 7.54 24.01 42.84
CA VAL A 571 6.20 24.19 42.29
C VAL A 571 5.23 24.48 43.43
N ARG A 572 4.58 25.64 43.39
CA ARG A 572 3.64 26.11 44.44
C ARG A 572 2.18 25.90 44.05
N GLN A 573 1.86 25.99 42.76
CA GLN A 573 0.50 25.93 42.24
C GLN A 573 0.46 25.22 40.88
N ARG A 574 -0.73 24.77 40.47
CA ARG A 574 -0.93 24.20 39.13
C ARG A 574 -0.82 25.29 38.04
N PRO A 575 -0.18 25.02 36.91
CA PRO A 575 -0.07 25.98 35.81
C PRO A 575 -1.39 26.43 35.21
N GLN A 576 -1.42 27.66 34.72
CA GLN A 576 -2.56 28.28 34.04
C GLN A 576 -2.31 28.34 32.52
N GLN A 577 -3.36 28.52 31.72
CA GLN A 577 -3.19 28.65 30.26
C GLN A 577 -2.49 29.96 29.87
N ARG A 578 -2.68 31.02 30.66
CA ARG A 578 -1.97 32.31 30.56
C ARG A 578 -1.15 32.54 31.82
N MET A 579 0.12 32.84 31.65
CA MET A 579 1.08 33.07 32.73
C MET A 579 2.07 34.17 32.32
N ILE A 580 2.81 34.69 33.28
CA ILE A 580 3.95 35.58 33.05
C ILE A 580 5.21 34.88 33.56
N CYS A 581 6.25 34.84 32.73
CA CYS A 581 7.58 34.42 33.12
C CYS A 581 8.44 35.67 33.40
N TYR A 582 9.05 35.75 34.58
CA TYR A 582 9.89 36.86 35.01
C TYR A 582 11.29 36.37 35.35
N THR A 583 12.29 36.88 34.63
CA THR A 583 13.63 36.28 34.57
C THR A 583 14.71 37.32 34.82
N ILE A 584 15.60 37.00 35.77
CA ILE A 584 16.71 37.85 36.21
C ILE A 584 18.03 37.12 35.92
N PRO A 585 18.90 37.63 35.05
CA PRO A 585 20.28 37.16 34.92
C PRO A 585 21.09 37.53 36.17
N VAL A 586 21.69 36.53 36.82
CA VAL A 586 22.42 36.68 38.08
C VAL A 586 23.91 36.92 37.81
N THR A 587 24.55 36.03 37.05
CA THR A 587 25.92 36.19 36.53
C THR A 587 25.99 35.78 35.07
N THR A 588 26.79 36.49 34.28
CA THR A 588 27.04 36.19 32.87
C THR A 588 28.53 36.34 32.60
N ASN A 589 29.22 35.20 32.42
CA ASN A 589 30.62 35.13 32.03
C ASN A 589 30.71 34.58 30.60
N ALA A 590 31.87 34.68 29.95
CA ALA A 590 32.10 34.30 28.55
C ALA A 590 32.08 32.78 28.25
N VAL A 591 31.47 31.97 29.12
CA VAL A 591 31.35 30.49 28.99
C VAL A 591 30.06 30.01 29.66
N SER A 592 29.54 30.71 30.68
CA SER A 592 28.32 30.32 31.37
C SER A 592 27.49 31.52 31.85
N SER A 593 26.18 31.37 31.77
CA SER A 593 25.19 32.35 32.18
C SER A 593 24.21 31.72 33.18
N SER A 594 23.94 32.42 34.27
CA SER A 594 23.04 31.96 35.34
C SER A 594 21.83 32.87 35.53
N PHE A 595 20.69 32.26 35.86
CA PHE A 595 19.39 32.91 35.89
C PHE A 595 18.54 32.45 37.08
N ASN A 596 17.73 33.37 37.59
CA ASN A 596 16.60 33.10 38.47
C ASN A 596 15.32 33.46 37.73
N ILE A 597 14.33 32.57 37.75
CA ILE A 597 13.11 32.66 36.94
C ILE A 597 11.90 32.38 37.83
N LEU A 598 10.91 33.28 37.79
CA LEU A 598 9.61 33.15 38.46
C LEU A 598 8.51 32.99 37.41
N LEU A 599 7.67 31.98 37.59
CA LEU A 599 6.45 31.78 36.80
C LEU A 599 5.26 32.23 37.65
N VAL A 600 4.46 33.16 37.13
CA VAL A 600 3.40 33.88 37.87
C VAL A 600 2.07 33.79 37.11
N GLY A 601 0.97 33.62 37.83
CA GLY A 601 -0.38 33.65 37.26
C GLY A 601 -0.88 35.07 36.95
N MET A 602 -1.95 35.18 36.17
CA MET A 602 -2.59 36.46 35.78
C MET A 602 -3.34 37.18 36.93
N ASN A 603 -3.16 36.70 38.15
CA ASN A 603 -3.64 37.25 39.43
C ASN A 603 -2.50 37.61 40.38
N GLY A 604 -1.23 37.46 39.94
CA GLY A 604 -0.04 37.72 40.75
C GLY A 604 0.45 36.55 41.62
N SER A 605 -0.23 35.40 41.65
CA SER A 605 0.21 34.28 42.46
C SER A 605 1.39 33.53 41.82
N VAL A 606 2.44 33.27 42.60
CA VAL A 606 3.59 32.47 42.15
C VAL A 606 3.17 31.01 41.90
N ILE A 607 3.45 30.51 40.69
CA ILE A 607 3.17 29.15 40.24
C ILE A 607 4.40 28.26 40.43
N ALA A 608 5.57 28.73 39.98
CA ALA A 608 6.83 28.02 40.12
C ALA A 608 8.03 28.98 40.28
N GLU A 609 9.04 28.53 41.03
CA GLU A 609 10.28 29.25 41.31
C GLU A 609 11.46 28.40 40.83
N MET A 610 12.26 28.91 39.88
CA MET A 610 13.49 28.28 39.42
C MET A 610 14.69 29.16 39.77
N VAL A 611 15.63 28.64 40.56
CA VAL A 611 16.79 29.41 41.08
C VAL A 611 18.08 28.73 40.68
N GLY A 612 19.07 29.51 40.23
CA GLY A 612 20.36 28.99 39.79
C GLY A 612 20.23 28.02 38.62
N PHE A 613 19.43 28.39 37.61
CA PHE A 613 19.52 27.80 36.29
C PHE A 613 20.83 28.25 35.65
N VAL A 614 21.63 27.32 35.13
CA VAL A 614 22.90 27.58 34.45
C VAL A 614 22.84 27.00 33.04
N ALA A 615 23.11 27.86 32.06
CA ALA A 615 23.39 27.48 30.69
C ALA A 615 24.88 27.70 30.39
N GLU A 616 25.53 26.72 29.76
CA GLU A 616 26.95 26.79 29.36
C GLU A 616 27.06 26.78 27.84
N GLU A 617 28.02 27.54 27.32
CA GLU A 617 28.32 27.61 25.89
C GLU A 617 28.90 26.28 25.40
N VAL A 618 28.38 25.80 24.27
CA VAL A 618 28.77 24.55 23.64
C VAL A 618 29.41 24.84 22.30
N ASP A 619 30.72 24.58 22.21
CA ASP A 619 31.45 24.53 20.95
C ASP A 619 30.69 23.66 19.95
N ARG A 620 30.43 24.20 18.75
CA ARG A 620 29.72 23.45 17.69
C ARG A 620 30.43 22.12 17.44
N PRO A 621 29.78 20.97 17.68
CA PRO A 621 30.30 19.70 17.19
C PRO A 621 30.47 19.80 15.67
N SER A 622 31.56 19.24 15.16
CA SER A 622 31.77 19.18 13.70
C SER A 622 30.62 18.38 13.07
N SER A 623 29.71 19.09 12.41
CA SER A 623 28.44 18.52 11.95
C SER A 623 28.62 17.35 10.97
N ILE A 624 27.52 16.60 10.77
CA ILE A 624 27.35 15.44 9.86
C ILE A 624 27.99 15.61 8.46
N GLN A 625 28.23 16.85 8.03
CA GLN A 625 29.09 17.23 6.90
C GLN A 625 30.50 16.59 6.92
N SER A 626 30.95 16.03 8.04
CA SER A 626 32.18 15.24 8.13
C SER A 626 32.09 13.82 7.57
N LEU A 627 30.88 13.30 7.38
CA LEU A 627 30.59 11.90 7.02
C LEU A 627 30.20 11.71 5.55
N SER A 628 30.17 12.79 4.76
CA SER A 628 29.86 12.74 3.32
C SER A 628 31.10 12.38 2.50
N TYR A 629 31.05 11.21 1.87
CA TYR A 629 32.04 10.73 0.92
C TYR A 629 31.48 10.80 -0.50
N TYR A 630 32.36 10.95 -1.48
CA TYR A 630 32.06 10.86 -2.91
C TYR A 630 33.10 9.96 -3.57
N GLU A 631 32.68 9.27 -4.61
CA GLU A 631 33.55 8.38 -5.36
C GLU A 631 34.45 9.20 -6.31
N THR A 632 35.76 9.11 -6.11
CA THR A 632 36.78 9.75 -6.95
C THR A 632 37.57 8.71 -7.70
N TRP A 633 37.83 8.97 -8.98
CA TRP A 633 38.78 8.22 -9.78
C TRP A 633 40.18 8.79 -9.61
N GLU A 634 41.03 8.11 -8.85
CA GLU A 634 42.44 8.46 -8.73
C GLU A 634 43.28 7.65 -9.73
N LYS A 635 44.31 8.27 -10.31
CA LYS A 635 45.22 7.56 -11.22
C LYS A 635 45.96 6.48 -10.43
N TYR A 636 45.86 5.23 -10.88
CA TYR A 636 46.46 4.06 -10.25
C TYR A 636 47.59 3.52 -11.12
N ASP A 637 48.83 3.67 -10.64
CA ASP A 637 49.99 3.07 -11.29
C ASP A 637 50.12 1.61 -10.83
N LEU A 638 49.78 0.67 -11.73
CA LEU A 638 49.94 -0.77 -11.51
C LEU A 638 51.38 -1.10 -11.11
N GLN A 639 51.57 -1.67 -9.92
CA GLN A 639 52.87 -2.20 -9.52
C GLN A 639 53.23 -3.37 -10.43
N VAL A 640 54.43 -3.35 -11.01
CA VAL A 640 54.92 -4.43 -11.88
C VAL A 640 55.25 -5.64 -11.02
N VAL A 641 54.29 -6.56 -10.89
CA VAL A 641 54.48 -7.83 -10.20
C VAL A 641 55.52 -8.66 -10.97
N PRO A 642 56.58 -9.20 -10.33
CA PRO A 642 57.51 -10.10 -10.98
C PRO A 642 56.77 -11.32 -11.56
N LYS A 643 57.19 -11.81 -12.74
CA LYS A 643 56.61 -13.01 -13.36
C LYS A 643 56.46 -14.13 -12.32
N LEU A 644 55.21 -14.50 -12.02
CA LEU A 644 54.89 -15.63 -11.14
C LEU A 644 55.63 -16.88 -11.63
N PRO A 645 56.26 -17.67 -10.74
CA PRO A 645 56.87 -18.94 -11.13
C PRO A 645 55.81 -19.86 -11.72
N ALA A 646 56.20 -20.64 -12.74
CA ALA A 646 55.29 -21.45 -13.54
C ALA A 646 54.50 -22.44 -12.65
N CYS A 647 53.25 -22.11 -12.36
CA CYS A 647 52.32 -23.02 -11.69
C CYS A 647 51.92 -24.12 -12.68
N GLY A 648 52.10 -25.39 -12.30
CA GLY A 648 51.91 -26.54 -13.19
C GLY A 648 50.47 -26.88 -13.56
N SER A 649 49.48 -26.21 -12.97
CA SER A 649 48.06 -26.34 -13.32
C SER A 649 47.68 -25.28 -14.37
N LYS A 650 47.08 -25.71 -15.49
CA LYS A 650 46.49 -24.77 -16.44
C LYS A 650 45.36 -23.99 -15.76
N LYS A 651 45.40 -22.65 -15.87
CA LYS A 651 44.22 -21.81 -15.59
C LYS A 651 43.35 -21.82 -16.84
N HIS A 652 42.03 -21.91 -16.70
CA HIS A 652 41.16 -21.65 -17.84
C HIS A 652 40.22 -20.48 -17.55
N ILE A 653 39.93 -19.70 -18.59
CA ILE A 653 39.18 -18.45 -18.51
C ILE A 653 38.06 -18.51 -19.55
N SER A 654 36.82 -18.31 -19.11
CA SER A 654 35.66 -18.23 -20.02
C SER A 654 35.32 -16.77 -20.29
N VAL A 655 35.30 -16.39 -21.57
CA VAL A 655 35.02 -15.01 -22.01
C VAL A 655 33.67 -14.99 -22.71
N PHE A 656 32.75 -14.19 -22.17
CA PHE A 656 31.40 -14.01 -22.67
C PHE A 656 31.27 -12.60 -23.26
N SER A 657 30.89 -12.51 -24.54
CA SER A 657 30.62 -11.23 -25.22
C SER A 657 29.59 -11.42 -26.34
N TRP A 658 28.93 -10.33 -26.74
CA TRP A 658 28.08 -10.26 -27.93
C TRP A 658 28.85 -9.88 -29.21
N ASN A 659 30.13 -9.49 -29.10
CA ASN A 659 30.99 -9.12 -30.24
C ASN A 659 32.11 -10.15 -30.46
N GLU A 660 32.23 -10.68 -31.69
CA GLU A 660 33.29 -11.62 -32.08
C GLU A 660 34.69 -10.96 -32.08
N GLU A 661 34.78 -9.68 -32.38
CA GLU A 661 36.06 -8.95 -32.39
C GLU A 661 36.61 -8.75 -30.98
N ASP A 662 35.74 -8.40 -30.01
CA ASP A 662 36.09 -8.29 -28.59
C ASP A 662 36.62 -9.64 -28.04
N LEU A 663 35.98 -10.75 -28.41
CA LEU A 663 36.42 -12.11 -28.02
C LEU A 663 37.83 -12.43 -28.54
N ALA A 664 38.10 -12.12 -29.81
CA ALA A 664 39.39 -12.35 -30.44
C ALA A 664 40.50 -11.46 -29.87
N LEU A 665 40.20 -10.20 -29.52
CA LEU A 665 41.14 -9.29 -28.88
C LEU A 665 41.50 -9.72 -27.46
N ILE A 666 40.51 -10.10 -26.65
CA ILE A 666 40.73 -10.60 -25.27
C ILE A 666 41.50 -11.92 -25.28
N GLU A 667 41.17 -12.86 -26.17
CA GLU A 667 41.92 -14.12 -26.33
C GLU A 667 43.38 -13.86 -26.73
N LYS A 668 43.60 -13.05 -27.77
CA LYS A 668 44.93 -12.69 -28.26
C LYS A 668 45.75 -11.95 -27.20
N ALA A 669 45.11 -11.21 -26.30
CA ALA A 669 45.77 -10.58 -25.15
C ALA A 669 46.19 -11.64 -24.11
N LEU A 670 45.24 -12.45 -23.60
CA LEU A 670 45.51 -13.49 -22.60
C LEU A 670 46.58 -14.50 -23.06
N GLY A 671 46.62 -14.85 -24.35
CA GLY A 671 47.61 -15.75 -24.93
C GLY A 671 49.05 -15.22 -24.95
N ARG A 672 49.30 -13.91 -24.74
CA ARG A 672 50.66 -13.33 -24.78
C ARG A 672 51.50 -13.61 -23.52
N GLN A 673 50.87 -13.92 -22.38
CA GLN A 673 51.56 -13.92 -21.09
C GLN A 673 51.93 -15.30 -20.52
N GLN A 674 51.22 -16.40 -20.85
CA GLN A 674 51.52 -17.73 -20.29
C GLN A 674 51.15 -18.90 -21.22
N GLU A 675 52.02 -19.91 -21.32
CA GLU A 675 51.73 -21.22 -21.96
C GLU A 675 50.66 -22.05 -21.23
N ASN A 676 50.26 -21.62 -20.02
CA ASN A 676 49.37 -22.34 -19.10
C ASN A 676 47.96 -21.73 -18.98
N VAL A 677 47.53 -20.88 -19.91
CA VAL A 677 46.15 -20.35 -19.96
C VAL A 677 45.38 -20.97 -21.12
N ASN A 678 44.18 -21.48 -20.84
CA ASN A 678 43.23 -21.94 -21.86
C ASN A 678 42.01 -21.00 -21.90
N VAL A 679 41.67 -20.46 -23.07
CA VAL A 679 40.55 -19.51 -23.21
C VAL A 679 39.36 -20.21 -23.86
N CYS A 680 38.19 -20.08 -23.26
CA CYS A 680 36.92 -20.55 -23.82
C CYS A 680 36.07 -19.34 -24.23
N GLN A 681 35.92 -19.12 -25.53
CA GLN A 681 35.08 -18.06 -26.08
C GLN A 681 33.62 -18.50 -26.13
N VAL A 682 32.72 -17.65 -25.63
CA VAL A 682 31.27 -17.84 -25.69
C VAL A 682 30.64 -16.60 -26.31
N LEU A 683 30.27 -16.71 -27.58
CA LEU A 683 29.53 -15.67 -28.29
C LEU A 683 28.05 -15.74 -27.90
N LEU A 684 27.55 -14.67 -27.29
CA LEU A 684 26.19 -14.58 -26.78
C LEU A 684 25.20 -14.27 -27.91
N LYS A 685 24.60 -15.32 -28.47
CA LYS A 685 23.49 -15.24 -29.44
C LYS A 685 22.13 -15.20 -28.71
N LYS A 686 21.05 -14.86 -29.43
CA LYS A 686 19.68 -14.82 -28.88
C LYS A 686 19.17 -16.17 -28.34
N GLU A 687 19.82 -17.29 -28.70
CA GLU A 687 19.44 -18.64 -28.26
C GLU A 687 20.15 -19.02 -26.97
N PHE A 688 19.43 -18.89 -25.86
CA PHE A 688 19.95 -18.94 -24.49
C PHE A 688 20.42 -20.32 -24.01
N ASN A 689 19.87 -21.41 -24.57
CA ASN A 689 19.99 -22.75 -23.99
C ASN A 689 21.44 -23.28 -23.93
N GLN A 690 22.29 -22.91 -24.89
CA GLN A 690 23.69 -23.35 -24.96
C GLN A 690 24.57 -22.80 -23.81
N VAL A 691 24.15 -21.69 -23.18
CA VAL A 691 24.92 -21.05 -22.10
C VAL A 691 24.86 -21.87 -20.81
N LEU A 692 23.75 -22.58 -20.55
CA LEU A 692 23.60 -23.39 -19.33
C LEU A 692 24.52 -24.62 -19.34
N ASP A 693 24.59 -25.34 -20.46
CA ASP A 693 25.48 -26.50 -20.62
C ASP A 693 26.97 -26.12 -20.43
N ILE A 694 27.35 -24.92 -20.91
CA ILE A 694 28.69 -24.36 -20.73
C ILE A 694 28.94 -23.94 -19.28
N LEU A 695 27.94 -23.37 -18.59
CA LEU A 695 28.06 -22.99 -17.17
C LEU A 695 28.19 -24.20 -16.24
N ASP A 696 27.48 -25.30 -16.51
CA ASP A 696 27.63 -26.55 -15.76
C ASP A 696 29.06 -27.10 -15.93
N TYR A 697 29.63 -27.06 -17.14
CA TYR A 697 31.04 -27.42 -17.38
C TYR A 697 32.01 -26.49 -16.60
N ILE A 698 31.83 -25.17 -16.68
CA ILE A 698 32.64 -24.17 -15.97
C ILE A 698 32.63 -24.40 -14.45
N SER A 699 31.47 -24.77 -13.88
CA SER A 699 31.29 -24.98 -12.43
C SER A 699 32.20 -26.07 -11.84
N THR A 700 32.68 -26.99 -12.68
CA THR A 700 33.50 -28.15 -12.29
C THR A 700 35.00 -27.91 -12.29
N GLN A 701 35.47 -26.77 -12.81
CA GLN A 701 36.90 -26.42 -12.88
C GLN A 701 37.19 -25.11 -12.12
N THR A 702 38.43 -24.90 -11.70
CA THR A 702 38.89 -23.64 -11.10
C THR A 702 39.10 -22.59 -12.20
N MET A 703 38.00 -21.94 -12.58
CA MET A 703 37.89 -21.00 -13.70
C MET A 703 37.78 -19.54 -13.22
N SER A 704 38.26 -18.59 -14.02
CA SER A 704 37.83 -17.19 -13.94
C SER A 704 36.85 -16.88 -15.09
N VAL A 705 35.93 -15.94 -14.87
CA VAL A 705 34.96 -15.52 -15.89
C VAL A 705 35.20 -14.06 -16.26
N ILE A 706 35.24 -13.78 -17.56
CA ILE A 706 35.20 -12.41 -18.10
C ILE A 706 33.85 -12.22 -18.78
N PHE A 707 33.07 -11.26 -18.31
CA PHE A 707 31.80 -10.84 -18.90
C PHE A 707 31.96 -9.45 -19.49
N ALA A 708 32.11 -9.38 -20.80
CA ALA A 708 32.27 -8.15 -21.56
C ALA A 708 31.06 -8.03 -22.51
N PRO A 709 29.92 -7.44 -22.08
CA PRO A 709 28.69 -7.43 -22.87
C PRO A 709 28.81 -6.80 -24.26
N GLY A 710 29.88 -6.03 -24.49
CA GLY A 710 30.34 -5.56 -25.78
C GLY A 710 30.72 -4.10 -25.68
N VAL A 711 31.92 -3.77 -26.16
CA VAL A 711 32.58 -2.49 -25.83
C VAL A 711 32.36 -1.43 -26.90
N GLU A 712 32.23 -1.83 -28.16
CA GLU A 712 31.96 -0.93 -29.28
C GLU A 712 30.61 -1.26 -29.97
N GLY A 713 29.97 -0.26 -30.58
CA GLY A 713 28.81 -0.41 -31.46
C GLY A 713 27.43 -0.69 -30.83
N LEU A 714 27.34 -1.17 -29.59
CA LEU A 714 26.10 -1.71 -29.01
C LEU A 714 24.97 -0.71 -28.72
N ALA A 715 25.24 0.60 -28.70
CA ALA A 715 24.25 1.62 -28.33
C ALA A 715 24.10 2.77 -29.33
N GLU A 716 25.06 2.96 -30.24
CA GLU A 716 25.32 4.28 -30.84
C GLU A 716 24.27 4.74 -31.86
N ASN A 717 23.34 3.86 -32.26
CA ASN A 717 22.20 4.17 -33.14
C ASN A 717 20.90 3.42 -32.76
N MET A 718 20.71 3.01 -31.50
CA MET A 718 19.51 2.23 -31.10
C MET A 718 18.31 3.09 -30.67
N GLU A 719 17.12 2.72 -31.14
CA GLU A 719 15.85 3.29 -30.65
C GLU A 719 15.48 2.77 -29.25
N GLY A 720 14.64 3.51 -28.52
CA GLY A 720 14.36 3.29 -27.09
C GLY A 720 13.87 1.88 -26.72
N GLU A 721 12.99 1.27 -27.54
CA GLU A 721 12.51 -0.10 -27.28
C GLU A 721 13.62 -1.14 -27.49
N HIS A 722 14.44 -0.98 -28.53
CA HIS A 722 15.57 -1.88 -28.80
C HIS A 722 16.67 -1.74 -27.73
N LEU A 723 16.92 -0.52 -27.25
CA LEU A 723 17.80 -0.23 -26.12
C LEU A 723 17.32 -0.92 -24.84
N PHE A 724 16.02 -0.81 -24.52
CA PHE A 724 15.44 -1.45 -23.34
C PHE A 724 15.50 -2.98 -23.41
N GLU A 725 15.15 -3.58 -24.55
CA GLU A 725 15.27 -5.03 -24.75
C GLU A 725 16.71 -5.53 -24.66
N THR A 726 17.68 -4.72 -25.10
CA THR A 726 19.12 -5.05 -25.00
C THR A 726 19.56 -5.05 -23.55
N ILE A 727 19.22 -4.01 -22.76
CA ILE A 727 19.48 -3.95 -21.32
C ILE A 727 18.80 -5.12 -20.59
N ARG A 728 17.54 -5.43 -20.93
CA ARG A 728 16.78 -6.55 -20.36
C ARG A 728 17.45 -7.90 -20.65
N LEU A 729 17.97 -8.09 -21.87
CA LEU A 729 18.68 -9.31 -22.25
C LEU A 729 20.02 -9.43 -21.51
N THR A 730 20.84 -8.37 -21.51
CA THR A 730 22.16 -8.34 -20.87
C THR A 730 22.07 -8.62 -19.36
N THR A 731 21.12 -7.97 -18.67
CA THR A 731 20.88 -8.21 -17.24
C THR A 731 20.34 -9.62 -16.95
N THR A 732 19.47 -10.16 -17.80
CA THR A 732 18.94 -11.53 -17.65
C THR A 732 20.02 -12.59 -17.83
N VAL A 733 20.90 -12.42 -18.82
CA VAL A 733 22.06 -13.30 -19.05
C VAL A 733 23.02 -13.22 -17.87
N PHE A 734 23.42 -12.01 -17.48
CA PHE A 734 24.35 -11.82 -16.36
C PHE A 734 23.80 -12.40 -15.05
N LEU A 735 22.53 -12.14 -14.72
CA LEU A 735 21.86 -12.71 -13.54
C LEU A 735 21.83 -14.24 -13.56
N THR A 736 21.76 -14.87 -14.75
CA THR A 736 21.75 -16.33 -14.86
C THR A 736 23.15 -16.92 -14.66
N ILE A 737 24.18 -16.28 -15.21
CA ILE A 737 25.59 -16.61 -14.93
C ILE A 737 25.83 -16.53 -13.41
N LEU A 738 25.41 -15.43 -12.77
CA LEU A 738 25.53 -15.25 -11.32
C LEU A 738 24.80 -16.36 -10.54
N LYS A 739 23.57 -16.73 -10.92
CA LYS A 739 22.80 -17.79 -10.24
C LYS A 739 23.44 -19.17 -10.37
N ALA A 740 23.98 -19.50 -11.54
CA ALA A 740 24.69 -20.77 -11.76
C ALA A 740 25.96 -20.85 -10.91
N LEU A 741 26.75 -19.77 -10.88
CA LEU A 741 28.05 -19.74 -10.21
C LEU A 741 27.98 -19.38 -8.72
N PHE A 742 26.82 -18.94 -8.19
CA PHE A 742 26.62 -18.40 -6.83
C PHE A 742 27.25 -19.22 -5.68
N LYS A 743 27.29 -20.56 -5.81
CA LYS A 743 27.81 -21.48 -4.79
C LYS A 743 29.32 -21.76 -4.92
N HIS A 744 29.97 -21.26 -5.97
CA HIS A 744 31.36 -21.54 -6.32
C HIS A 744 32.25 -20.34 -5.95
N ARG A 745 33.53 -20.60 -5.65
CA ARG A 745 34.52 -19.55 -5.44
C ARG A 745 35.18 -19.17 -6.77
N ILE A 746 34.49 -18.34 -7.54
CA ILE A 746 34.90 -17.91 -8.88
C ILE A 746 35.10 -16.39 -8.87
N HIS A 747 36.15 -15.92 -9.53
CA HIS A 747 36.36 -14.50 -9.80
C HIS A 747 35.70 -14.10 -11.12
N ILE A 748 34.90 -13.04 -11.09
CA ILE A 748 34.17 -12.52 -12.25
C ILE A 748 34.64 -11.09 -12.55
N ILE A 749 35.17 -10.89 -13.75
CA ILE A 749 35.57 -9.59 -14.27
C ILE A 749 34.47 -9.09 -15.20
N VAL A 750 33.89 -7.94 -14.90
CA VAL A 750 32.85 -7.31 -15.71
C VAL A 750 33.47 -6.11 -16.41
N ILE A 751 33.49 -6.13 -17.75
CA ILE A 751 34.10 -5.08 -18.57
C ILE A 751 32.99 -4.24 -19.21
N THR A 752 32.98 -2.94 -18.94
CA THR A 752 32.01 -1.98 -19.51
C THR A 752 32.71 -0.93 -20.35
N ASN A 753 31.99 -0.22 -21.23
CA ASN A 753 32.54 0.86 -22.06
C ASN A 753 31.96 2.22 -21.67
N GLU A 754 32.83 3.14 -21.24
CA GLU A 754 32.49 4.51 -20.87
C GLU A 754 31.22 4.67 -19.99
N THR A 755 30.91 3.70 -19.11
CA THR A 755 29.74 3.76 -18.22
C THR A 755 30.02 4.55 -16.94
N GLN A 756 31.29 4.84 -16.64
CA GLN A 756 31.70 5.57 -15.44
C GLN A 756 32.27 6.97 -15.77
N PRO A 757 31.93 8.01 -14.99
CA PRO A 757 32.35 9.40 -15.21
C PRO A 757 33.79 9.65 -14.73
N CYS A 758 34.75 8.89 -15.27
CA CYS A 758 36.15 8.89 -14.84
C CYS A 758 36.93 10.15 -15.30
N SER A 759 36.72 10.65 -16.51
CA SER A 759 37.45 11.83 -17.02
C SER A 759 36.84 12.58 -18.21
N LEU A 760 35.77 12.08 -18.82
CA LEU A 760 35.14 12.65 -20.02
C LEU A 760 33.66 12.94 -19.77
N ASN A 761 33.15 14.02 -20.38
CA ASN A 761 31.72 14.42 -20.32
C ASN A 761 30.80 13.53 -21.18
N LYS A 762 31.14 12.24 -21.32
CA LYS A 762 30.35 11.23 -22.02
C LYS A 762 30.20 10.04 -21.10
N THR A 763 28.98 9.52 -21.01
CA THR A 763 28.66 8.32 -20.24
C THR A 763 27.68 7.50 -21.06
N LYS A 764 28.04 6.26 -21.39
CA LYS A 764 27.17 5.32 -22.10
C LYS A 764 26.25 4.61 -21.11
N VAL A 765 25.04 4.26 -21.58
CA VAL A 765 23.97 3.75 -20.73
C VAL A 765 24.00 2.22 -20.58
N ILE A 766 24.33 1.48 -21.64
CA ILE A 766 24.36 0.01 -21.62
C ILE A 766 25.57 -0.47 -20.81
N GLY A 767 25.33 -1.37 -19.85
CA GLY A 767 26.34 -1.93 -18.95
C GLY A 767 26.44 -1.20 -17.61
N ALA A 768 25.93 0.03 -17.49
CA ALA A 768 25.93 0.78 -16.23
C ALA A 768 25.11 0.07 -15.14
N GLU A 769 24.05 -0.63 -15.54
CA GLU A 769 23.21 -1.44 -14.67
C GLU A 769 23.97 -2.61 -14.01
N LEU A 770 25.02 -3.12 -14.65
CA LEU A 770 25.83 -4.24 -14.13
C LEU A 770 26.65 -3.83 -12.90
N TRP A 771 27.08 -2.58 -12.81
CA TRP A 771 27.77 -2.04 -11.63
C TRP A 771 26.87 -2.08 -10.40
N GLY A 772 25.60 -1.64 -10.55
CA GLY A 772 24.59 -1.73 -9.50
C GLY A 772 24.26 -3.17 -9.11
N MET A 773 24.16 -4.07 -10.09
CA MET A 773 23.93 -5.50 -9.83
C MET A 773 25.10 -6.14 -9.06
N VAL A 774 26.35 -5.91 -9.46
CA VAL A 774 27.54 -6.45 -8.77
C VAL A 774 27.64 -5.93 -7.34
N ARG A 775 27.52 -4.61 -7.12
CA ARG A 775 27.54 -4.00 -5.78
C ARG A 775 26.45 -4.59 -4.88
N SER A 776 25.25 -4.84 -5.42
CA SER A 776 24.14 -5.46 -4.68
C SER A 776 24.43 -6.93 -4.31
N VAL A 777 24.90 -7.73 -5.28
CA VAL A 777 25.20 -9.15 -5.08
C VAL A 777 26.31 -9.37 -4.06
N VAL A 778 27.36 -8.53 -4.07
CA VAL A 778 28.42 -8.58 -3.05
C VAL A 778 27.84 -8.38 -1.63
N CYS A 779 26.87 -7.47 -1.46
CA CYS A 779 26.20 -7.25 -0.18
C CYS A 779 25.33 -8.43 0.29
N GLU A 780 24.92 -9.34 -0.59
CA GLU A 780 24.16 -10.55 -0.25
C GLU A 780 25.05 -11.67 0.35
N GLY A 781 26.37 -11.49 0.42
CA GLY A 781 27.29 -12.41 1.10
C GLY A 781 27.65 -13.66 0.29
N THR A 782 27.86 -13.52 -1.01
CA THR A 782 28.21 -14.65 -1.89
C THR A 782 29.66 -15.12 -1.74
N ALA A 783 29.97 -16.29 -2.32
CA ALA A 783 31.33 -16.80 -2.44
C ALA A 783 32.07 -16.30 -3.70
N LEU A 784 31.40 -15.48 -4.53
CA LEU A 784 31.97 -14.88 -5.74
C LEU A 784 32.78 -13.62 -5.38
N SER A 785 33.86 -13.37 -6.12
CA SER A 785 34.61 -12.11 -6.04
C SER A 785 34.56 -11.39 -7.38
N PHE A 786 34.58 -10.05 -7.35
CA PHE A 786 34.29 -9.23 -8.53
C PHE A 786 35.36 -8.18 -8.80
N THR A 787 35.64 -7.97 -10.08
CA THR A 787 36.30 -6.75 -10.56
C THR A 787 35.44 -6.09 -11.63
N LEU A 788 35.11 -4.81 -11.44
CA LEU A 788 34.44 -3.95 -12.40
C LEU A 788 35.51 -3.12 -13.11
N LEU A 789 35.52 -3.13 -14.46
CA LEU A 789 36.52 -2.45 -15.26
C LEU A 789 35.84 -1.66 -16.41
N ASP A 790 35.87 -0.33 -16.34
CA ASP A 790 35.28 0.54 -17.36
C ASP A 790 36.35 1.07 -18.33
N ILE A 791 36.38 0.58 -19.56
CA ILE A 791 37.39 0.99 -20.57
C ILE A 791 36.80 1.98 -21.59
N ASP A 792 37.66 2.75 -22.27
CA ASP A 792 37.24 3.55 -23.43
C ASP A 792 37.31 2.77 -24.75
N SER A 793 38.28 1.86 -24.87
CA SER A 793 38.61 1.10 -26.08
C SER A 793 39.45 -0.14 -25.73
N PHE A 794 39.47 -1.15 -26.59
CA PHE A 794 40.41 -2.28 -26.49
C PHE A 794 41.82 -1.93 -27.01
N SER A 795 42.37 -0.81 -26.50
CA SER A 795 43.77 -0.46 -26.72
C SER A 795 44.72 -1.51 -26.11
N GLU A 796 45.95 -1.59 -26.62
CA GLU A 796 46.95 -2.53 -26.08
C GLU A 796 47.19 -2.34 -24.57
N PHE A 797 47.16 -1.09 -24.09
CA PHE A 797 47.25 -0.78 -22.66
C PHE A 797 46.02 -1.23 -21.86
N ALA A 798 44.82 -1.12 -22.41
CA ALA A 798 43.61 -1.61 -21.77
C ALA A 798 43.61 -3.15 -21.69
N LEU A 799 44.02 -3.83 -22.77
CA LEU A 799 44.17 -5.28 -22.81
C LEU A 799 45.24 -5.79 -21.84
N ASP A 800 46.42 -5.15 -21.77
CA ASP A 800 47.45 -5.48 -20.79
C ASP A 800 46.95 -5.27 -19.35
N SER A 801 46.18 -4.21 -19.10
CA SER A 801 45.52 -3.96 -17.80
C SER A 801 44.52 -5.07 -17.44
N VAL A 802 43.70 -5.53 -18.40
CA VAL A 802 42.78 -6.68 -18.21
C VAL A 802 43.57 -7.93 -17.80
N ILE A 803 44.67 -8.27 -18.48
CA ILE A 803 45.48 -9.45 -18.15
C ILE A 803 46.06 -9.34 -16.73
N GLN A 804 46.64 -8.19 -16.39
CA GLN A 804 47.30 -8.00 -15.09
C GLN A 804 46.27 -8.10 -13.94
N ILE A 805 45.12 -7.42 -14.08
CA ILE A 805 44.00 -7.52 -13.13
C ILE A 805 43.46 -8.95 -13.03
N ALA A 806 43.33 -9.67 -14.15
CA ALA A 806 42.83 -11.04 -14.17
C ALA A 806 43.79 -12.09 -13.58
N THR A 807 45.05 -11.74 -13.38
CA THR A 807 46.09 -12.67 -12.88
C THR A 807 46.51 -12.41 -11.43
N ASP A 808 46.25 -11.22 -10.89
CA ASP A 808 46.61 -10.77 -9.54
C ASP A 808 45.43 -10.84 -8.53
N ILE A 809 45.06 -12.06 -8.14
CA ILE A 809 43.88 -12.33 -7.31
C ILE A 809 44.28 -12.84 -5.91
N ASP A 810 44.00 -12.03 -4.89
CA ASP A 810 43.94 -12.45 -3.48
C ASP A 810 42.48 -12.46 -3.00
N TYR A 811 42.00 -13.59 -2.50
CA TYR A 811 40.57 -13.86 -2.25
C TYR A 811 40.01 -13.24 -0.94
N LYS A 812 40.57 -12.11 -0.48
CA LYS A 812 40.34 -11.61 0.89
C LYS A 812 39.35 -10.46 1.04
N GLU A 813 38.95 -9.79 -0.04
CA GLU A 813 38.16 -8.56 0.04
C GLU A 813 36.67 -8.78 -0.27
N TYR A 814 35.81 -8.26 0.61
CA TYR A 814 34.34 -8.32 0.51
C TYR A 814 33.74 -7.13 -0.27
N SER A 815 34.52 -6.46 -1.11
CA SER A 815 34.12 -5.33 -1.94
C SER A 815 34.57 -5.56 -3.38
N PRO A 816 33.77 -5.19 -4.40
CA PRO A 816 34.24 -5.26 -5.78
C PRO A 816 35.43 -4.31 -5.95
N ARG A 817 36.45 -4.74 -6.70
CA ARG A 817 37.52 -3.84 -7.13
C ARG A 817 37.04 -3.08 -8.36
N GLU A 818 37.21 -1.77 -8.38
CA GLU A 818 36.64 -0.93 -9.42
C GLU A 818 37.72 -0.07 -10.10
N TYR A 819 37.86 -0.29 -11.40
CA TYR A 819 38.91 0.30 -12.23
C TYR A 819 38.33 0.96 -13.48
N ALA A 820 39.04 1.94 -14.02
CA ALA A 820 38.71 2.53 -15.31
C ALA A 820 39.98 2.80 -16.13
N VAL A 821 39.95 2.51 -17.43
CA VAL A 821 41.04 2.84 -18.36
C VAL A 821 40.60 3.98 -19.27
N ARG A 822 41.43 5.02 -19.36
CA ARG A 822 41.25 6.14 -20.30
C ARG A 822 42.59 6.47 -20.98
N GLY A 823 42.70 6.16 -22.26
CA GLY A 823 43.91 6.22 -23.06
C GLY A 823 45.02 5.30 -22.51
N ARG A 824 46.09 5.90 -21.99
CA ARG A 824 47.23 5.20 -21.35
C ARG A 824 47.28 5.39 -19.83
N ASN A 825 46.15 5.68 -19.21
CA ASN A 825 46.04 5.81 -17.76
C ASN A 825 45.00 4.84 -17.23
N LEU A 826 45.37 4.12 -16.17
CA LEU A 826 44.45 3.37 -15.34
C LEU A 826 44.07 4.23 -14.13
N TYR A 827 42.82 4.11 -13.70
CA TYR A 827 42.28 4.75 -12.52
C TYR A 827 41.63 3.69 -11.63
N GLN A 828 41.62 3.91 -10.32
CA GLN A 828 40.90 3.12 -9.33
C GLN A 828 39.93 4.02 -8.57
N THR A 829 38.78 3.50 -8.15
CA THR A 829 37.90 4.26 -7.26
C THR A 829 38.50 4.40 -5.87
N GLN A 830 38.35 5.58 -5.29
CA GLN A 830 38.52 5.84 -3.86
C GLN A 830 37.33 6.62 -3.33
N LEU A 831 36.94 6.33 -2.08
CA LEU A 831 35.96 7.12 -1.34
C LEU A 831 36.64 8.35 -0.75
N SER A 832 36.72 9.42 -1.54
CA SER A 832 37.20 10.72 -1.07
C SER A 832 36.18 11.42 -0.20
N ARG A 833 36.65 12.19 0.78
CA ARG A 833 35.77 13.02 1.62
C ARG A 833 35.39 14.30 0.88
N MET A 834 34.09 14.59 0.79
CA MET A 834 33.56 15.60 -0.13
C MET A 834 34.04 17.03 0.23
N PRO A 835 34.69 17.76 -0.71
CA PRO A 835 35.44 18.98 -0.40
C PRO A 835 34.56 20.19 -0.10
N LYS A 836 35.04 21.07 0.79
CA LYS A 836 34.30 22.23 1.36
C LYS A 836 33.71 23.21 0.33
N THR A 837 34.16 23.19 -0.92
CA THR A 837 33.71 24.09 -2.00
C THR A 837 32.38 23.68 -2.64
N PHE A 838 32.06 22.38 -2.71
CA PHE A 838 30.82 21.93 -3.37
C PHE A 838 29.55 22.29 -2.59
N TYR A 839 29.63 22.45 -1.27
CA TYR A 839 28.51 22.82 -0.39
C TYR A 839 28.04 24.28 -0.51
N ARG A 840 28.55 25.07 -1.46
CA ARG A 840 28.19 26.50 -1.65
C ARG A 840 27.32 26.79 -2.88
N ILE A 841 27.00 25.78 -3.70
CA ILE A 841 26.41 26.00 -5.03
C ILE A 841 24.88 25.86 -5.04
N SER A 842 24.27 25.09 -4.13
CA SER A 842 22.80 24.91 -4.05
C SER A 842 22.03 26.05 -3.37
N GLU A 843 22.68 26.90 -2.57
CA GLU A 843 22.00 27.95 -1.79
C GLU A 843 22.11 29.38 -2.36
N LYS A 844 22.92 29.60 -3.42
CA LYS A 844 23.35 30.95 -3.81
C LYS A 844 22.69 31.59 -5.04
N GLN A 845 21.71 30.95 -5.68
CA GLN A 845 21.02 31.53 -6.85
C GLN A 845 19.61 32.10 -6.60
N SER A 846 19.04 31.98 -5.40
CA SER A 846 17.69 32.47 -5.09
C SER A 846 17.62 33.80 -4.32
N LEU A 847 18.75 34.35 -3.82
CA LEU A 847 18.76 35.43 -2.81
C LEU A 847 19.55 36.70 -3.20
N LEU A 848 19.70 37.00 -4.49
CA LEU A 848 20.38 38.22 -4.96
C LEU A 848 19.62 38.96 -6.07
N ARG A 849 18.45 39.54 -5.75
CA ARG A 849 17.99 40.79 -6.37
C ARG A 849 17.33 41.73 -5.34
N ASN A 850 17.96 42.88 -5.16
CA ASN A 850 17.41 44.15 -4.66
C ASN A 850 16.90 44.19 -3.20
N LEU A 851 17.84 44.15 -2.27
CA LEU A 851 17.71 44.82 -0.97
C LEU A 851 17.76 46.35 -1.15
N GLN A 852 16.71 47.08 -0.79
CA GLN A 852 16.84 48.42 -0.20
C GLN A 852 15.83 48.62 0.94
N CYS A 853 16.23 49.45 1.91
CA CYS A 853 15.71 49.48 3.28
C CYS A 853 14.36 50.19 3.45
N VAL A 854 13.66 49.85 4.54
CA VAL A 854 13.09 50.86 5.46
C VAL A 854 13.50 50.52 6.89
N ARG A 855 13.78 51.53 7.72
CA ARG A 855 14.20 51.41 9.13
C ARG A 855 13.01 51.54 10.09
N ILE A 856 13.10 50.86 11.24
CA ILE A 856 12.24 51.09 12.41
C ILE A 856 13.00 52.01 13.38
N CYS A 857 12.35 53.06 13.88
CA CYS A 857 12.94 53.98 14.87
C CYS A 857 12.58 53.57 16.31
N HIS A 858 13.53 53.70 17.23
CA HIS A 858 13.29 53.52 18.67
C HIS A 858 12.79 54.82 19.32
N SER A 859 11.81 54.71 20.21
CA SER A 859 11.53 55.72 21.23
C SER A 859 12.25 55.36 22.53
N SER A 860 13.39 56.00 22.81
CA SER A 860 14.06 55.87 24.11
C SER A 860 13.46 56.86 25.11
N GLN A 861 12.55 56.41 25.96
CA GLN A 861 12.33 57.07 27.25
C GLN A 861 13.36 56.56 28.25
N THR A 862 14.25 57.45 28.69
CA THR A 862 15.10 57.22 29.86
C THR A 862 14.25 57.37 31.13
N TYR A 863 14.05 56.27 31.86
CA TYR A 863 13.68 56.29 33.26
C TYR A 863 14.86 55.82 34.12
N ASN A 864 15.09 56.55 35.22
CA ASN A 864 16.18 56.34 36.18
C ASN A 864 16.06 55.00 36.93
N ASP A 865 17.00 54.76 37.85
CA ASP A 865 17.18 53.48 38.54
C ASP A 865 16.14 53.17 39.62
N ASP A 866 15.12 52.41 39.24
CA ASP A 866 14.53 51.38 40.09
C ASP A 866 15.14 50.02 39.67
N THR A 867 15.76 49.30 40.61
CA THR A 867 15.72 47.82 40.60
C THR A 867 14.52 47.43 41.46
N LEU A 868 13.68 46.50 41.01
CA LEU A 868 12.35 46.32 41.63
C LEU A 868 12.35 45.50 42.95
N PHE A 869 13.26 45.88 43.85
CA PHE A 869 13.21 45.70 45.30
C PHE A 869 13.40 47.06 46.06
N GLY A 870 13.17 48.22 45.40
CA GLY A 870 13.13 49.58 45.98
C GLY A 870 12.72 50.68 44.96
N ILE A 871 12.15 51.81 45.41
CA ILE A 871 11.41 52.86 44.62
C ILE A 871 11.58 54.22 45.38
N PRO A 872 11.67 55.49 44.85
CA PRO A 872 10.78 56.10 43.81
C PRO A 872 11.21 57.32 42.91
N LEU A 873 10.37 57.60 41.90
CA LEU A 873 9.89 58.88 41.28
C LEU A 873 10.68 60.23 41.33
N SER A 874 10.85 60.88 40.15
CA SER A 874 10.44 62.29 39.85
C SER A 874 10.54 62.67 38.34
N GLU A 875 9.92 63.79 37.94
CA GLU A 875 9.62 64.23 36.54
C GLU A 875 10.73 65.07 35.84
N ALA A 876 10.74 65.15 34.49
CA ALA A 876 10.79 66.40 33.67
C ALA A 876 11.13 66.22 32.15
N GLU A 877 10.22 66.73 31.29
CA GLU A 877 10.35 67.41 29.96
C GLU A 877 11.30 66.97 28.80
N SER A 878 10.66 66.41 27.76
CA SER A 878 10.71 66.72 26.30
C SER A 878 11.89 67.47 25.61
N ASN A 879 12.27 67.01 24.40
CA ASN A 879 12.03 67.74 23.13
C ASN A 879 12.32 66.95 21.82
N TYR A 880 11.58 67.31 20.76
CA TYR A 880 11.58 66.98 19.30
C TYR A 880 12.86 66.37 18.67
N GLY A 881 12.83 65.58 17.57
CA GLY A 881 11.79 65.17 16.60
C GLY A 881 12.42 64.17 15.58
N ASN A 882 11.91 63.79 14.39
CA ASN A 882 10.74 64.12 13.55
C ASN A 882 10.32 62.86 12.74
N VAL A 883 9.23 62.89 11.94
CA VAL A 883 8.73 61.76 11.12
C VAL A 883 8.27 62.22 9.73
N VAL A 884 8.52 61.42 8.67
CA VAL A 884 7.72 61.36 7.43
C VAL A 884 7.63 59.89 6.97
N ASN A 885 6.48 59.48 6.42
CA ASN A 885 6.05 58.09 6.22
C ASN A 885 5.62 57.75 4.77
N VAL A 886 5.34 56.46 4.54
CA VAL A 886 4.41 55.83 3.54
C VAL A 886 4.71 55.94 2.03
N THR A 887 4.23 55.03 1.15
CA THR A 887 3.24 53.91 1.31
C THR A 887 3.56 52.71 0.38
N PRO A 888 3.08 51.49 0.70
CA PRO A 888 2.78 50.45 -0.30
C PRO A 888 1.41 50.71 -0.97
N ASP A 889 1.05 49.93 -2.00
CA ASP A 889 -0.34 49.54 -2.33
C ASP A 889 -0.30 48.43 -3.42
N GLU A 890 -0.80 47.21 -3.16
CA GLU A 890 -2.19 46.75 -3.35
C GLU A 890 -2.47 46.11 -4.74
N ALA A 891 -2.07 44.84 -4.90
CA ALA A 891 -2.68 43.81 -5.79
C ALA A 891 -1.79 42.55 -5.78
N LEU A 892 -2.27 41.30 -5.66
CA LEU A 892 -3.61 40.77 -5.35
C LEU A 892 -3.45 39.30 -4.87
N ARG A 893 -4.34 38.90 -3.96
CA ARG A 893 -4.80 37.55 -3.53
C ARG A 893 -4.85 36.49 -4.67
N CYS A 894 -4.93 35.16 -4.46
CA CYS A 894 -5.13 34.31 -3.26
C CYS A 894 -4.72 32.83 -3.54
N ASP A 895 -4.87 31.98 -2.52
CA ASP A 895 -4.72 30.50 -2.48
C ASP A 895 -5.12 29.67 -3.72
N ALA A 896 -4.37 28.57 -3.97
CA ALA A 896 -4.81 27.21 -3.63
C ALA A 896 -3.86 26.11 -4.14
N MET A 897 -3.52 25.13 -3.28
CA MET A 897 -3.67 23.70 -3.59
C MET A 897 -3.35 22.80 -2.37
N ARG A 898 -4.35 21.99 -1.99
CA ARG A 898 -4.24 20.88 -1.03
C ARG A 898 -5.15 19.78 -1.56
N ILE A 899 -4.71 18.51 -1.52
CA ILE A 899 -5.44 17.32 -2.03
C ILE A 899 -5.38 17.29 -3.58
N VAL A 900 -4.92 16.24 -4.27
CA VAL A 900 -5.42 14.84 -4.28
C VAL A 900 -4.29 13.79 -4.31
N PHE A 901 -4.43 12.78 -3.45
CA PHE A 901 -3.94 11.42 -3.71
C PHE A 901 -5.16 10.62 -4.22
N GLN A 902 -5.15 10.18 -5.48
CA GLN A 902 -5.96 9.06 -6.02
C GLN A 902 -5.74 8.92 -7.53
N GLN A 903 -4.74 8.12 -7.91
CA GLN A 903 -4.87 6.99 -8.84
C GLN A 903 -3.66 6.06 -8.64
#